data_AF-A0A821W3H0-F1
#
_entry.id   AF-A0A821W3H0-F1
#
_cell.length_a   1.000
_cell.length_b   1.000
_cell.length_c   1.000
_cell.angle_alpha   90.00
_cell.angle_beta   90.00
_cell.angle_gamma   90.00
#
_symmetry.space_group_name_H-M   'P 1'
#
loop_
_entity.id
_entity.type
_entity.pdbx_description
1 polymer ?
#
loop_
_entity_poly.entity_id
_entity_poly.type
_entity_poly.pdbx_seq_one_letter_code
_entity_poly.pdbx_strand_id
1 'polypeptide(L)'
;MKYPFVTCMSRLKGVGHCPEQSIEYRFNLTKDEIDFVNDPINYQLVQDNLQILFRDNTQANVHYHVHNRFNGLMFGFRKPGIYKAEYSKGILFDPQNTVVGQEDEVIVRLNHNSIPLTLCKSAFIYHWKSVTIGQSYYLARNNYDAREELSRYHRNLKNNHLQKPTIAFAVSDPKRNPLSGDLFTAKEFAYSLERMLNWNIVYLYRRKNEWYNLTDVDILIVMLDTYNISKIYDNKPTLITIAWMRNWFQRWISWPWFSKYFFVLCSSNRAAKFVQKHTPFNKVHVLRIATNPRRFSKGNSRVNLLYDYVFTGSYWNTNRSIMNFNPQKILRFKGAVYGHGWNQTNNTLQTIWKGFVPYEKIVDIYHSTKIVIDDSNLVSIKWGSLNSRVYDALASGVLVLSNDKYGASEIFNATLPVYKDANHLIQLLNYYLNPKNKRVYDTKQKFLRSIVLKSHTYDIRAQEFFRYLRKYLKCNKTNLFDRLCFPFSRISLPICKVRNQEIDLPVNQICVIVRTFSGQRKQLFPMLTSLLAGSNSVKIYIIDTDPLRTSFPTWIDTIISDVNNVYQTCQIYNLHYHINITPKHGYYGYDGTDIAMDFILKNDNCAYIMFTNGDNLYNINLFSIINEATLLGTDIIAWDFITHHVRNGTLNTAIKVKFTRQNVDLGCVLYASKLIKESGVKFLPENGTSDLFARDWHFVESILKSRKGITTKLYHEVLLMHQ
;
A
#
# COMPACT_ATOMS: atom_id res chain seq x y z
N MET A 1 -22.46 2.51 -15.99
CA MET A 1 -23.35 1.62 -16.78
C MET A 1 -24.37 2.49 -17.51
N LYS A 2 -24.65 2.22 -18.79
CA LYS A 2 -25.47 3.08 -19.66
C LYS A 2 -26.97 2.70 -19.65
N TYR A 3 -27.30 1.46 -19.28
CA TYR A 3 -28.65 0.89 -19.30
C TYR A 3 -28.94 0.05 -18.03
N PRO A 4 -30.20 -0.09 -17.59
CA PRO A 4 -30.59 -0.99 -16.52
C PRO A 4 -30.33 -2.46 -16.89
N PHE A 5 -30.09 -3.32 -15.90
CA PHE A 5 -29.79 -4.74 -16.15
C PHE A 5 -30.54 -5.74 -15.25
N VAL A 6 -30.69 -6.97 -15.78
CA VAL A 6 -31.37 -8.12 -15.16
C VAL A 6 -30.47 -9.37 -15.19
N THR A 7 -30.63 -10.30 -14.25
CA THR A 7 -29.91 -11.60 -14.17
C THR A 7 -30.82 -12.79 -14.54
N CYS A 8 -30.26 -13.93 -14.95
CA CYS A 8 -31.02 -15.05 -15.54
C CYS A 8 -31.82 -15.92 -14.53
N MET A 9 -32.98 -16.45 -14.96
CA MET A 9 -33.76 -17.52 -14.29
C MET A 9 -33.88 -18.79 -15.14
N SER A 10 -34.01 -19.95 -14.49
CA SER A 10 -34.22 -21.27 -15.12
C SER A 10 -35.72 -21.55 -15.41
N ARG A 11 -36.02 -22.48 -16.34
CA ARG A 11 -37.37 -22.86 -16.80
C ARG A 11 -38.10 -23.91 -15.95
N LEU A 12 -37.46 -24.53 -14.94
CA LEU A 12 -38.00 -25.72 -14.31
C LEU A 12 -38.85 -25.43 -13.06
N LYS A 13 -39.96 -26.17 -12.92
CA LYS A 13 -40.97 -26.06 -11.85
C LYS A 13 -40.30 -26.02 -10.45
N GLY A 14 -40.62 -24.99 -9.65
CA GLY A 14 -40.04 -24.76 -8.31
C GLY A 14 -39.02 -23.62 -8.23
N VAL A 15 -38.75 -22.93 -9.34
CA VAL A 15 -37.87 -21.76 -9.44
C VAL A 15 -38.75 -20.52 -9.68
N GLY A 16 -39.13 -19.81 -8.61
CA GLY A 16 -40.13 -18.73 -8.71
C GLY A 16 -41.54 -19.28 -8.97
N HIS A 17 -42.58 -18.58 -8.51
CA HIS A 17 -43.94 -19.12 -8.53
C HIS A 17 -44.59 -19.16 -9.93
N CYS A 18 -43.94 -18.69 -11.01
CA CYS A 18 -44.53 -18.65 -12.34
C CYS A 18 -43.51 -18.90 -13.50
N PRO A 19 -43.72 -19.90 -14.36
CA PRO A 19 -42.88 -20.17 -15.55
C PRO A 19 -42.77 -19.01 -16.55
N GLU A 20 -43.76 -18.10 -16.56
CA GLU A 20 -43.82 -16.92 -17.44
C GLU A 20 -42.72 -15.87 -17.14
N GLN A 21 -42.07 -15.98 -15.97
CA GLN A 21 -40.98 -15.09 -15.55
C GLN A 21 -39.60 -15.53 -16.07
N SER A 22 -39.51 -16.62 -16.83
CA SER A 22 -38.24 -17.09 -17.40
C SER A 22 -37.64 -16.06 -18.38
N ILE A 23 -36.35 -15.73 -18.19
CA ILE A 23 -35.67 -14.78 -19.07
C ILE A 23 -35.56 -15.29 -20.51
N GLU A 24 -35.60 -16.61 -20.73
CA GLU A 24 -35.59 -17.23 -22.05
C GLU A 24 -36.88 -16.91 -22.83
N TYR A 25 -38.00 -16.74 -22.14
CA TYR A 25 -39.29 -16.37 -22.75
C TYR A 25 -39.36 -14.89 -23.12
N ARG A 26 -38.59 -14.03 -22.43
CA ARG A 26 -38.61 -12.56 -22.57
C ARG A 26 -37.44 -12.02 -23.39
N PHE A 27 -36.35 -12.77 -23.48
CA PHE A 27 -35.13 -12.42 -24.19
C PHE A 27 -34.70 -13.64 -25.02
N ASN A 28 -34.72 -13.55 -26.35
CA ASN A 28 -34.34 -14.65 -27.28
C ASN A 28 -32.89 -15.12 -27.04
N LEU A 29 -32.67 -16.02 -26.08
CA LEU A 29 -31.37 -16.59 -25.77
C LEU A 29 -30.96 -17.65 -26.80
N THR A 30 -29.65 -17.83 -26.98
CA THR A 30 -29.12 -18.92 -27.80
C THR A 30 -29.13 -20.25 -27.01
N LYS A 31 -29.02 -21.37 -27.72
CA LYS A 31 -28.98 -22.71 -27.11
C LYS A 31 -27.83 -22.86 -26.10
N ASP A 32 -26.65 -22.37 -26.44
CA ASP A 32 -25.47 -22.40 -25.56
C ASP A 32 -25.67 -21.56 -24.29
N GLU A 33 -26.44 -20.47 -24.37
CA GLU A 33 -26.75 -19.61 -23.22
C GLU A 33 -27.74 -20.27 -22.27
N ILE A 34 -28.72 -20.99 -22.83
CA ILE A 34 -29.66 -21.81 -22.07
C ILE A 34 -28.90 -22.92 -21.34
N ASP A 35 -27.97 -23.59 -22.01
CA ASP A 35 -27.19 -24.68 -21.44
C ASP A 35 -26.22 -24.20 -20.35
N PHE A 36 -25.60 -23.02 -20.54
CA PHE A 36 -24.74 -22.38 -19.53
C PHE A 36 -25.48 -21.96 -18.25
N VAL A 37 -26.68 -21.38 -18.38
CA VAL A 37 -27.53 -20.99 -17.24
C VAL A 37 -28.08 -22.23 -16.51
N ASN A 38 -28.26 -23.34 -17.24
CA ASN A 38 -28.78 -24.59 -16.71
C ASN A 38 -27.70 -25.59 -16.20
N ASP A 39 -26.40 -25.23 -16.26
CA ASP A 39 -25.28 -26.12 -15.91
C ASP A 39 -25.15 -26.37 -14.39
N PRO A 40 -25.28 -27.63 -13.93
CA PRO A 40 -25.10 -28.02 -12.53
C PRO A 40 -23.76 -27.65 -11.88
N ILE A 41 -22.67 -27.55 -12.65
CA ILE A 41 -21.35 -27.18 -12.14
C ILE A 41 -21.36 -25.73 -11.64
N ASN A 42 -22.05 -24.84 -12.35
CA ASN A 42 -22.21 -23.45 -11.95
C ASN A 42 -23.06 -23.33 -10.66
N TYR A 43 -23.98 -24.28 -10.43
CA TYR A 43 -24.78 -24.37 -9.20
C TYR A 43 -23.95 -24.83 -8.01
N GLN A 44 -23.14 -25.89 -8.20
CA GLN A 44 -22.29 -26.46 -7.15
C GLN A 44 -21.23 -25.45 -6.67
N LEU A 45 -20.64 -24.69 -7.58
CA LEU A 45 -19.64 -23.65 -7.27
C LEU A 45 -20.18 -22.56 -6.32
N VAL A 46 -21.45 -22.17 -6.45
CA VAL A 46 -22.06 -21.19 -5.54
C VAL A 46 -22.53 -21.85 -4.23
N GLN A 47 -23.00 -23.10 -4.28
CA GLN A 47 -23.39 -23.86 -3.08
C GLN A 47 -22.21 -24.17 -2.16
N ASP A 48 -21.07 -24.57 -2.71
CA ASP A 48 -19.87 -24.85 -1.93
C ASP A 48 -19.40 -23.60 -1.17
N ASN A 49 -19.54 -22.41 -1.77
CA ASN A 49 -19.25 -21.12 -1.13
C ASN A 49 -20.28 -20.73 -0.04
N LEU A 50 -21.53 -21.20 -0.12
CA LEU A 50 -22.59 -20.90 0.85
C LEU A 50 -22.62 -21.91 2.02
N GLN A 51 -22.36 -23.20 1.80
CA GLN A 51 -22.23 -24.20 2.87
C GLN A 51 -21.12 -23.82 3.87
N ILE A 52 -20.06 -23.20 3.36
CA ILE A 52 -18.97 -22.62 4.13
C ILE A 52 -19.45 -21.56 5.15
N LEU A 53 -20.50 -20.79 4.83
CA LEU A 53 -20.98 -19.69 5.67
C LEU A 53 -21.95 -20.14 6.78
N PHE A 54 -22.62 -21.29 6.65
CA PHE A 54 -23.68 -21.72 7.57
C PHE A 54 -23.25 -22.74 8.64
N ARG A 55 -22.13 -23.46 8.46
CA ARG A 55 -21.62 -24.39 9.48
C ARG A 55 -21.15 -23.71 10.77
N ASP A 56 -20.92 -22.41 10.75
CA ASP A 56 -20.34 -21.67 11.87
C ASP A 56 -21.31 -21.34 13.02
N ASN A 57 -22.59 -21.73 13.00
CA ASN A 57 -23.51 -21.25 14.04
C ASN A 57 -24.68 -22.13 14.53
N THR A 58 -24.79 -23.43 14.24
CA THR A 58 -25.85 -24.24 14.88
C THR A 58 -25.42 -25.66 15.25
N GLN A 59 -25.59 -26.01 16.53
CA GLN A 59 -25.68 -27.39 17.03
C GLN A 59 -27.06 -28.02 16.75
N ALA A 60 -27.77 -27.57 15.71
CA ALA A 60 -29.04 -28.16 15.34
C ALA A 60 -28.80 -29.16 14.20
N ASN A 61 -29.06 -30.45 14.45
CA ASN A 61 -29.19 -31.46 13.41
C ASN A 61 -30.40 -31.13 12.52
N VAL A 62 -30.24 -30.17 11.62
CA VAL A 62 -31.21 -29.91 10.56
C VAL A 62 -30.79 -30.78 9.37
N HIS A 63 -31.60 -31.78 9.04
CA HIS A 63 -31.43 -32.51 7.79
C HIS A 63 -31.71 -31.54 6.62
N TYR A 64 -30.64 -31.07 5.97
CA TYR A 64 -30.74 -30.21 4.80
C TYR A 64 -31.03 -31.05 3.56
N HIS A 65 -32.20 -30.82 2.94
CA HIS A 65 -32.38 -31.21 1.54
C HIS A 65 -31.59 -30.26 0.65
N VAL A 66 -30.54 -30.78 0.01
CA VAL A 66 -29.76 -30.05 -0.99
C VAL A 66 -30.66 -29.81 -2.20
N HIS A 67 -30.96 -28.54 -2.50
CA HIS A 67 -31.69 -28.18 -3.71
C HIS A 67 -30.71 -27.66 -4.75
N ASN A 68 -30.53 -28.38 -5.86
CA ASN A 68 -29.48 -28.15 -6.87
C ASN A 68 -29.62 -26.87 -7.72
N ARG A 69 -30.25 -25.75 -7.28
CA ARG A 69 -30.73 -24.69 -8.22
C ARG A 69 -30.74 -23.26 -7.65
N PHE A 70 -30.56 -22.26 -8.51
CA PHE A 70 -30.71 -20.82 -8.20
C PHE A 70 -32.18 -20.39 -8.23
N ASN A 71 -32.58 -19.60 -7.23
CA ASN A 71 -33.89 -18.93 -7.18
C ASN A 71 -33.66 -17.40 -7.12
N GLY A 72 -34.43 -16.58 -7.84
CA GLY A 72 -34.49 -15.11 -7.66
C GLY A 72 -33.90 -14.25 -8.79
N LEU A 73 -34.36 -13.00 -8.86
CA LEU A 73 -33.96 -11.96 -9.81
C LEU A 73 -33.38 -10.73 -9.07
N MET A 74 -32.48 -9.98 -9.72
CA MET A 74 -32.10 -8.63 -9.29
C MET A 74 -32.15 -7.66 -10.46
N PHE A 75 -32.55 -6.44 -10.14
CA PHE A 75 -32.47 -5.30 -11.05
C PHE A 75 -31.38 -4.32 -10.62
N GLY A 76 -30.62 -3.81 -11.59
CA GLY A 76 -29.76 -2.65 -11.40
C GLY A 76 -30.24 -1.47 -12.24
N PHE A 77 -30.56 -0.34 -11.61
CA PHE A 77 -31.09 0.84 -12.31
C PHE A 77 -30.17 2.06 -12.22
N ARG A 78 -30.21 2.92 -13.25
CA ARG A 78 -29.66 4.28 -13.17
C ARG A 78 -30.75 5.22 -12.64
N LYS A 79 -30.44 5.97 -11.57
CA LYS A 79 -31.39 6.87 -10.86
C LYS A 79 -32.24 7.79 -11.78
N PRO A 80 -31.72 8.43 -12.84
CA PRO A 80 -32.55 9.27 -13.71
C PRO A 80 -33.50 8.49 -14.63
N GLY A 81 -33.17 7.24 -14.96
CA GLY A 81 -34.00 6.41 -15.84
C GLY A 81 -35.24 5.88 -15.12
N ILE A 82 -35.08 5.41 -13.87
CA ILE A 82 -36.20 4.92 -13.08
C ILE A 82 -37.20 6.04 -12.76
N TYR A 83 -36.74 7.26 -12.45
CA TYR A 83 -37.63 8.40 -12.18
C TYR A 83 -38.52 8.80 -13.35
N LYS A 84 -38.15 8.48 -14.59
CA LYS A 84 -39.02 8.72 -15.76
C LYS A 84 -40.13 7.68 -15.90
N ALA A 85 -39.89 6.46 -15.45
CA ALA A 85 -40.84 5.36 -15.56
C ALA A 85 -41.81 5.25 -14.36
N GLU A 86 -41.59 6.04 -13.31
CA GLU A 86 -42.32 6.00 -12.05
C GLU A 86 -43.40 7.09 -11.99
N TYR A 87 -44.66 6.71 -11.74
CA TYR A 87 -45.77 7.67 -11.62
C TYR A 87 -45.83 8.40 -10.26
N SER A 88 -45.06 7.99 -9.25
CA SER A 88 -45.02 8.66 -7.94
C SER A 88 -43.59 8.92 -7.45
N LYS A 89 -43.28 10.13 -6.98
CA LYS A 89 -41.97 10.44 -6.38
C LYS A 89 -41.81 9.69 -5.06
N GLY A 90 -41.26 8.48 -5.10
CA GLY A 90 -40.73 7.81 -3.90
C GLY A 90 -41.17 6.37 -3.64
N ILE A 91 -42.01 5.77 -4.49
CA ILE A 91 -42.46 4.38 -4.33
C ILE A 91 -42.19 3.61 -5.62
N LEU A 92 -41.24 2.67 -5.58
CA LEU A 92 -40.77 1.86 -6.73
C LEU A 92 -41.66 0.64 -7.05
N PHE A 93 -42.43 0.22 -6.05
CA PHE A 93 -43.19 -1.02 -6.01
C PHE A 93 -44.57 -0.72 -5.44
N ASP A 94 -45.64 -1.22 -6.05
CA ASP A 94 -47.01 -0.95 -5.61
C ASP A 94 -47.20 -1.50 -4.17
N PRO A 95 -47.39 -0.65 -3.16
CA PRO A 95 -47.49 -1.10 -1.78
C PRO A 95 -48.77 -1.90 -1.51
N GLN A 96 -49.77 -1.87 -2.40
CA GLN A 96 -51.00 -2.65 -2.27
C GLN A 96 -50.80 -4.11 -2.70
N ASN A 97 -49.90 -4.40 -3.65
CA ASN A 97 -49.60 -5.75 -4.15
C ASN A 97 -48.38 -6.35 -3.45
N THR A 98 -48.57 -6.82 -2.22
CA THR A 98 -47.46 -6.94 -1.26
C THR A 98 -46.41 -8.04 -1.52
N VAL A 99 -46.53 -8.96 -2.49
CA VAL A 99 -45.53 -10.06 -2.57
C VAL A 99 -45.33 -10.78 -3.92
N VAL A 100 -46.16 -10.60 -4.96
CA VAL A 100 -46.04 -11.38 -6.22
C VAL A 100 -46.39 -10.53 -7.44
N GLY A 101 -45.58 -10.59 -8.51
CA GLY A 101 -45.88 -10.00 -9.82
C GLY A 101 -45.34 -8.58 -10.06
N GLN A 102 -44.77 -7.96 -9.02
CA GLN A 102 -44.18 -6.62 -9.06
C GLN A 102 -43.06 -6.48 -10.09
N GLU A 103 -42.30 -7.55 -10.30
CA GLU A 103 -41.17 -7.60 -11.24
C GLU A 103 -41.62 -7.48 -12.69
N ASP A 104 -42.72 -8.14 -13.06
CA ASP A 104 -43.28 -8.09 -14.41
C ASP A 104 -43.84 -6.71 -14.73
N GLU A 105 -44.52 -6.08 -13.76
CA GLU A 105 -45.04 -4.73 -13.96
C GLU A 105 -43.94 -3.67 -14.14
N VAL A 106 -42.82 -3.78 -13.39
CA VAL A 106 -41.67 -2.89 -13.56
C VAL A 106 -41.10 -3.02 -14.98
N ILE A 107 -40.98 -4.24 -15.52
CA ILE A 107 -40.52 -4.47 -16.89
C ILE A 107 -41.48 -3.85 -17.92
N VAL A 108 -42.80 -4.04 -17.75
CA VAL A 108 -43.82 -3.44 -18.63
C VAL A 108 -43.72 -1.91 -18.62
N ARG A 109 -43.58 -1.29 -17.45
CA ARG A 109 -43.44 0.17 -17.31
C ARG A 109 -42.17 0.71 -17.99
N LEU A 110 -41.06 -0.01 -17.89
CA LEU A 110 -39.81 0.37 -18.55
C LEU A 110 -39.91 0.31 -20.08
N ASN A 111 -40.58 -0.73 -20.61
CA ASN A 111 -40.84 -0.86 -22.04
C ASN A 111 -41.76 0.25 -22.55
N HIS A 112 -42.85 0.59 -21.84
CA HIS A 112 -43.72 1.71 -22.20
C HIS A 112 -42.99 3.07 -22.24
N ASN A 113 -41.93 3.25 -21.44
CA ASN A 113 -41.13 4.47 -21.41
C ASN A 113 -39.90 4.42 -22.33
N SER A 114 -39.81 3.44 -23.23
CA SER A 114 -38.69 3.27 -24.17
C SER A 114 -37.31 3.18 -23.50
N ILE A 115 -37.24 2.58 -22.30
CA ILE A 115 -35.98 2.38 -21.57
C ILE A 115 -35.45 0.97 -21.84
N PRO A 116 -34.38 0.80 -22.63
CA PRO A 116 -33.88 -0.53 -22.99
C PRO A 116 -33.22 -1.25 -21.80
N LEU A 117 -33.56 -2.52 -21.63
CA LEU A 117 -32.98 -3.43 -20.63
C LEU A 117 -31.76 -4.16 -21.22
N THR A 118 -30.73 -4.38 -20.40
CA THR A 118 -29.54 -5.17 -20.77
C THR A 118 -29.44 -6.42 -19.91
N LEU A 119 -29.18 -7.59 -20.49
CA LEU A 119 -29.00 -8.81 -19.71
C LEU A 119 -27.56 -8.93 -19.19
N CYS A 120 -27.38 -9.15 -17.89
CA CYS A 120 -26.07 -9.45 -17.29
C CYS A 120 -25.87 -10.97 -17.20
N LYS A 121 -25.15 -11.52 -18.19
CA LYS A 121 -24.94 -12.97 -18.34
C LYS A 121 -23.95 -13.59 -17.34
N SER A 122 -23.24 -12.77 -16.56
CA SER A 122 -22.15 -13.20 -15.66
C SER A 122 -22.45 -12.99 -14.17
N ALA A 123 -23.68 -12.62 -13.82
CA ALA A 123 -24.11 -12.43 -12.43
C ALA A 123 -25.26 -13.40 -12.11
N PHE A 124 -25.12 -14.16 -11.02
CA PHE A 124 -26.09 -15.13 -10.53
C PHE A 124 -26.45 -14.81 -9.09
N ILE A 125 -27.71 -15.04 -8.70
CA ILE A 125 -28.20 -14.76 -7.35
C ILE A 125 -28.91 -15.98 -6.81
N TYR A 126 -28.64 -16.29 -5.55
CA TYR A 126 -29.33 -17.32 -4.79
C TYR A 126 -30.25 -16.63 -3.77
N HIS A 127 -31.56 -16.75 -3.97
CA HIS A 127 -32.61 -16.25 -3.08
C HIS A 127 -33.07 -17.37 -2.16
N TRP A 128 -32.72 -17.25 -0.88
CA TRP A 128 -33.29 -18.09 0.17
C TRP A 128 -34.51 -17.38 0.75
N LYS A 129 -35.71 -17.87 0.44
CA LYS A 129 -36.91 -17.44 1.16
C LYS A 129 -36.91 -18.24 2.46
N SER A 130 -36.50 -17.63 3.57
CA SER A 130 -36.81 -18.21 4.87
C SER A 130 -38.34 -18.22 4.96
N VAL A 131 -38.98 -19.35 4.70
CA VAL A 131 -40.30 -19.55 5.28
C VAL A 131 -40.02 -19.52 6.78
N THR A 132 -40.55 -18.53 7.49
CA THR A 132 -40.44 -18.45 8.93
C THR A 132 -41.07 -19.72 9.50
N ILE A 133 -40.28 -20.77 9.71
CA ILE A 133 -40.75 -22.05 10.20
C ILE A 133 -41.23 -21.84 11.63
N GLY A 134 -42.55 -21.90 11.82
CA GLY A 134 -43.23 -22.53 12.96
C GLY A 134 -43.10 -21.94 14.38
N GLN A 135 -42.12 -21.09 14.69
CA GLN A 135 -41.97 -20.53 16.05
C GLN A 135 -42.70 -19.20 16.25
N SER A 136 -42.96 -18.44 15.19
CA SER A 136 -43.75 -17.22 15.27
C SER A 136 -45.21 -17.47 15.66
N TYR A 137 -45.73 -18.69 15.44
CA TYR A 137 -47.06 -19.06 15.91
C TYR A 137 -47.12 -19.41 17.40
N TYR A 138 -46.00 -19.84 18.02
CA TYR A 138 -45.98 -20.20 19.44
C TYR A 138 -45.62 -19.04 20.37
N LEU A 139 -44.88 -18.02 19.89
CA LEU A 139 -44.47 -16.89 20.72
C LEU A 139 -45.32 -15.62 20.54
N ALA A 140 -46.27 -15.61 19.59
CA ALA A 140 -47.25 -14.53 19.45
C ALA A 140 -48.24 -14.39 20.63
N ARG A 141 -48.10 -15.19 21.70
CA ARG A 141 -48.90 -15.05 22.92
C ARG A 141 -48.32 -14.10 23.96
N ASN A 142 -47.04 -13.75 23.88
CA ASN A 142 -46.41 -12.82 24.82
C ASN A 142 -45.71 -11.73 24.01
N ASN A 143 -46.25 -10.51 24.04
CA ASN A 143 -45.78 -9.27 23.38
C ASN A 143 -44.26 -9.00 23.53
N TYR A 144 -43.42 -9.77 22.86
CA TYR A 144 -41.98 -9.55 22.77
C TYR A 144 -41.58 -9.53 21.30
N ASP A 145 -41.11 -8.36 20.87
CA ASP A 145 -40.64 -8.10 19.52
C ASP A 145 -39.34 -8.89 19.27
N ALA A 146 -39.44 -9.97 18.49
CA ALA A 146 -38.35 -10.90 18.18
C ALA A 146 -37.22 -10.29 17.32
N ARG A 147 -37.23 -8.97 17.08
CA ARG A 147 -36.18 -8.27 16.33
C ARG A 147 -34.89 -8.04 17.14
N GLU A 148 -34.88 -8.25 18.46
CA GLU A 148 -33.72 -7.96 19.31
C GLU A 148 -32.69 -9.11 19.49
N GLU A 149 -32.94 -10.33 19.01
CA GLU A 149 -32.02 -11.47 19.24
C GLU A 149 -30.66 -11.34 18.51
N LEU A 150 -30.63 -10.72 17.33
CA LEU A 150 -29.38 -10.45 16.58
C LEU A 150 -28.40 -9.55 17.36
N SER A 151 -28.94 -8.65 18.20
CA SER A 151 -28.17 -7.72 19.04
C SER A 151 -27.44 -8.41 20.20
N ARG A 152 -27.91 -9.59 20.61
CA ARG A 152 -27.27 -10.42 21.65
C ARG A 152 -26.13 -11.25 21.06
N TYR A 153 -26.29 -11.75 19.83
CA TYR A 153 -25.26 -12.51 19.13
C TYR A 153 -23.98 -11.69 18.86
N HIS A 154 -24.13 -10.40 18.53
CA HIS A 154 -22.97 -9.50 18.33
C HIS A 154 -22.24 -9.11 19.63
N ARG A 155 -22.88 -9.24 20.81
CA ARG A 155 -22.25 -8.89 22.11
C ARG A 155 -21.30 -9.98 22.62
N ASN A 156 -21.57 -11.25 22.33
CA ASN A 156 -20.74 -12.37 22.80
C ASN A 156 -19.46 -12.60 21.97
N LEU A 157 -19.34 -12.02 20.77
CA LEU A 157 -18.10 -12.07 19.97
C LEU A 157 -16.95 -11.22 20.53
N LYS A 158 -17.21 -10.31 21.48
CA LYS A 158 -16.19 -9.43 22.06
C LYS A 158 -15.29 -10.10 23.12
N ASN A 159 -15.61 -11.30 23.58
CA ASN A 159 -14.95 -11.93 24.73
C ASN A 159 -14.07 -13.16 24.43
N ASN A 160 -13.91 -13.57 23.16
CA ASN A 160 -12.96 -14.65 22.82
C ASN A 160 -11.57 -14.08 22.57
N HIS A 161 -10.58 -14.55 23.34
CA HIS A 161 -9.15 -14.30 23.11
C HIS A 161 -8.81 -14.48 21.62
N LEU A 162 -8.48 -13.39 20.93
CA LEU A 162 -8.19 -13.41 19.48
C LEU A 162 -6.89 -14.19 19.23
N GLN A 163 -7.04 -15.43 18.76
CA GLN A 163 -5.94 -16.29 18.35
C GLN A 163 -5.11 -15.62 17.24
N LYS A 164 -3.77 -15.68 17.36
CA LYS A 164 -2.85 -15.07 16.37
C LYS A 164 -3.05 -15.71 14.99
N PRO A 165 -3.08 -14.91 13.90
CA PRO A 165 -3.11 -15.46 12.54
C PRO A 165 -1.89 -16.34 12.25
N THR A 166 -2.10 -17.45 11.57
CA THR A 166 -1.05 -18.37 11.12
C THR A 166 -0.79 -18.22 9.64
N ILE A 167 0.46 -17.92 9.27
CA ILE A 167 0.93 -17.83 7.90
C ILE A 167 1.87 -19.00 7.56
N ALA A 168 1.57 -19.69 6.47
CA ALA A 168 2.36 -20.80 5.96
C ALA A 168 3.17 -20.40 4.72
N PHE A 169 4.44 -20.78 4.68
CA PHE A 169 5.30 -20.65 3.51
C PHE A 169 5.53 -22.02 2.85
N ALA A 170 5.02 -22.19 1.63
CA ALA A 170 5.26 -23.37 0.81
C ALA A 170 6.60 -23.24 0.06
N VAL A 171 7.60 -24.00 0.52
CA VAL A 171 9.02 -23.84 0.14
C VAL A 171 9.71 -25.19 -0.07
N SER A 172 10.94 -25.14 -0.57
CA SER A 172 11.82 -26.29 -0.78
C SER A 172 12.08 -27.01 0.53
N ASP A 173 12.27 -28.32 0.47
CA ASP A 173 12.66 -29.09 1.66
C ASP A 173 14.12 -28.79 2.03
N PRO A 174 14.42 -28.23 3.22
CA PRO A 174 15.78 -27.92 3.63
C PRO A 174 16.65 -29.16 3.82
N LYS A 175 16.06 -30.35 4.03
CA LYS A 175 16.84 -31.60 4.12
C LYS A 175 17.36 -32.05 2.75
N ARG A 176 16.55 -31.87 1.70
CA ARG A 176 16.90 -32.29 0.32
C ARG A 176 17.58 -31.19 -0.48
N ASN A 177 17.20 -29.94 -0.24
CA ASN A 177 17.66 -28.76 -0.95
C ASN A 177 17.99 -27.63 0.03
N PRO A 178 19.01 -27.80 0.90
CA PRO A 178 19.36 -26.81 1.94
C PRO A 178 19.79 -25.45 1.37
N LEU A 179 20.16 -25.39 0.10
CA LEU A 179 20.74 -24.23 -0.56
C LEU A 179 19.72 -23.44 -1.41
N SER A 180 18.44 -23.82 -1.39
CA SER A 180 17.44 -23.17 -2.24
C SER A 180 17.15 -21.75 -1.78
N GLY A 181 17.17 -20.81 -2.73
CA GLY A 181 16.99 -19.38 -2.45
C GLY A 181 15.61 -18.98 -1.93
N ASP A 182 14.57 -19.82 -2.12
CA ASP A 182 13.26 -19.66 -1.47
C ASP A 182 13.32 -19.80 0.04
N LEU A 183 14.10 -20.74 0.57
CA LEU A 183 14.23 -20.93 2.01
C LEU A 183 14.73 -19.67 2.71
N PHE A 184 15.81 -19.06 2.20
CA PHE A 184 16.40 -17.89 2.82
C PHE A 184 15.46 -16.68 2.73
N THR A 185 14.87 -16.41 1.57
CA THR A 185 13.91 -15.30 1.42
C THR A 185 12.65 -15.52 2.27
N ALA A 186 12.12 -16.74 2.35
CA ALA A 186 10.96 -17.05 3.18
C ALA A 186 11.28 -16.83 4.66
N LYS A 187 12.46 -17.26 5.12
CA LYS A 187 12.93 -17.04 6.50
C LYS A 187 13.08 -15.56 6.84
N GLU A 188 13.73 -14.79 5.97
CA GLU A 188 13.94 -13.37 6.22
C GLU A 188 12.63 -12.57 6.17
N PHE A 189 11.71 -12.94 5.28
CA PHE A 189 10.40 -12.30 5.24
C PHE A 189 9.52 -12.70 6.42
N ALA A 190 9.48 -13.98 6.77
CA ALA A 190 8.75 -14.50 7.92
C ALA A 190 9.24 -13.87 9.23
N TYR A 191 10.55 -13.70 9.40
CA TYR A 191 11.13 -13.01 10.54
C TYR A 191 10.59 -11.58 10.69
N SER A 192 10.47 -10.83 9.57
CA SER A 192 9.85 -9.50 9.59
C SER A 192 8.36 -9.57 9.91
N LEU A 193 7.61 -10.54 9.37
CA LEU A 193 6.18 -10.70 9.66
C LEU A 193 5.91 -11.05 11.12
N GLU A 194 6.63 -12.04 11.68
CA GLU A 194 6.53 -12.44 13.08
C GLU A 194 6.85 -11.26 14.00
N ARG A 195 7.97 -10.59 13.77
CA ARG A 195 8.41 -9.46 14.59
C ARG A 195 7.48 -8.25 14.49
N MET A 196 6.95 -7.94 13.30
CA MET A 196 6.14 -6.74 13.07
C MET A 196 4.67 -6.93 13.35
N LEU A 197 4.13 -8.11 13.11
CA LEU A 197 2.69 -8.37 13.13
C LEU A 197 2.29 -9.37 14.21
N ASN A 198 3.27 -10.01 14.87
CA ASN A 198 3.04 -11.03 15.90
C ASN A 198 2.17 -12.20 15.38
N TRP A 199 2.41 -12.61 14.13
CA TRP A 199 1.74 -13.74 13.49
C TRP A 199 2.54 -15.03 13.69
N ASN A 200 1.85 -16.15 13.74
CA ASN A 200 2.47 -17.48 13.81
C ASN A 200 2.99 -17.87 12.43
N ILE A 201 4.22 -18.38 12.36
CA ILE A 201 4.87 -18.80 11.11
C ILE A 201 4.93 -20.33 11.04
N VAL A 202 4.53 -20.89 9.90
CA VAL A 202 4.69 -22.32 9.58
C VAL A 202 5.39 -22.47 8.22
N TYR A 203 6.20 -23.52 8.06
CA TYR A 203 6.83 -23.85 6.79
C TYR A 203 6.30 -25.19 6.26
N LEU A 204 5.77 -25.16 5.04
CA LEU A 204 5.30 -26.32 4.31
C LEU A 204 6.39 -26.74 3.33
N TYR A 205 7.24 -27.67 3.76
CA TYR A 205 8.36 -28.16 2.97
C TYR A 205 7.89 -29.14 1.91
N ARG A 206 8.35 -28.99 0.66
CA ARG A 206 8.03 -29.87 -0.48
C ARG A 206 8.31 -31.36 -0.19
N ARG A 207 7.32 -32.03 0.41
CA ARG A 207 7.32 -33.43 0.84
C ARG A 207 5.95 -34.05 0.61
N LYS A 208 5.88 -35.01 -0.32
CA LYS A 208 4.71 -35.85 -0.61
C LYS A 208 3.38 -35.07 -0.48
N ASN A 209 2.44 -35.54 0.34
CA ASN A 209 1.15 -34.90 0.58
C ASN A 209 1.12 -33.99 1.82
N GLU A 210 2.16 -33.98 2.65
CA GLU A 210 2.20 -33.22 3.90
C GLU A 210 2.17 -31.71 3.66
N TRP A 211 2.89 -31.23 2.63
CA TRP A 211 2.93 -29.79 2.32
C TRP A 211 1.61 -29.22 1.78
N TYR A 212 0.60 -30.07 1.56
CA TYR A 212 -0.75 -29.67 1.16
C TYR A 212 -1.74 -29.62 2.34
N ASN A 213 -1.35 -30.07 3.52
CA ASN A 213 -2.16 -29.93 4.72
C ASN A 213 -2.11 -28.47 5.20
N LEU A 214 -3.28 -27.83 5.30
CA LEU A 214 -3.41 -26.44 5.71
C LEU A 214 -4.22 -26.29 7.02
N THR A 215 -4.18 -27.32 7.87
CA THR A 215 -4.75 -27.26 9.23
C THR A 215 -4.24 -26.01 9.95
N ASP A 216 -5.17 -25.22 10.50
CA ASP A 216 -4.92 -23.97 11.20
C ASP A 216 -4.26 -22.83 10.41
N VAL A 217 -4.04 -22.98 9.10
CA VAL A 217 -3.42 -21.93 8.26
C VAL A 217 -4.46 -20.90 7.82
N ASP A 218 -4.21 -19.62 8.10
CA ASP A 218 -5.04 -18.50 7.65
C ASP A 218 -4.56 -17.92 6.32
N ILE A 219 -3.24 -17.92 6.09
CA ILE A 219 -2.62 -17.37 4.89
C ILE A 219 -1.56 -18.34 4.37
N LEU A 220 -1.66 -18.72 3.09
CA LEU A 220 -0.67 -19.52 2.39
C LEU A 220 0.12 -18.66 1.40
N ILE A 221 1.43 -18.55 1.59
CA ILE A 221 2.37 -17.98 0.61
C ILE A 221 3.13 -19.13 -0.06
N VAL A 222 2.84 -19.34 -1.35
CA VAL A 222 3.51 -20.32 -2.19
C VAL A 222 4.69 -19.68 -2.91
N MET A 223 5.89 -20.25 -2.76
CA MET A 223 7.13 -19.70 -3.37
C MET A 223 7.73 -20.58 -4.46
N LEU A 224 7.07 -21.69 -4.82
CA LEU A 224 7.51 -22.65 -5.83
C LEU A 224 6.42 -22.86 -6.89
N ASP A 225 6.79 -22.77 -8.17
CA ASP A 225 5.86 -22.95 -9.30
C ASP A 225 5.25 -24.36 -9.33
N THR A 226 5.97 -25.34 -8.79
CA THR A 226 5.54 -26.74 -8.75
C THR A 226 4.46 -27.05 -7.71
N TYR A 227 4.07 -26.08 -6.87
CA TYR A 227 3.01 -26.31 -5.89
C TYR A 227 1.64 -26.31 -6.56
N ASN A 228 1.03 -27.49 -6.65
CA ASN A 228 -0.34 -27.65 -7.13
C ASN A 228 -1.35 -27.31 -6.02
N ILE A 229 -1.84 -26.07 -6.04
CA ILE A 229 -2.85 -25.57 -5.11
C ILE A 229 -4.19 -26.32 -5.17
N SER A 230 -4.45 -27.12 -6.21
CA SER A 230 -5.66 -27.96 -6.27
C SER A 230 -5.59 -29.19 -5.36
N LYS A 231 -4.45 -29.48 -4.74
CA LYS A 231 -4.25 -30.64 -3.86
C LYS A 231 -4.35 -30.31 -2.36
N ILE A 232 -4.65 -29.05 -2.01
CA ILE A 232 -4.76 -28.63 -0.62
C ILE A 232 -5.94 -29.32 0.08
N TYR A 233 -5.79 -29.56 1.39
CA TYR A 233 -6.83 -30.15 2.24
C TYR A 233 -6.71 -29.61 3.67
N ASP A 234 -7.74 -29.85 4.48
CA ASP A 234 -7.88 -29.35 5.87
C ASP A 234 -7.74 -27.82 6.01
N ASN A 235 -7.95 -27.07 4.92
CA ASN A 235 -7.87 -25.63 4.94
C ASN A 235 -9.12 -24.98 5.54
N LYS A 236 -8.91 -23.85 6.21
CA LYS A 236 -10.00 -22.95 6.59
C LYS A 236 -10.73 -22.44 5.35
N PRO A 237 -12.05 -22.23 5.41
CA PRO A 237 -12.76 -21.59 4.32
C PRO A 237 -12.33 -20.14 4.07
N THR A 238 -11.77 -19.49 5.09
CA THR A 238 -11.23 -18.13 5.03
C THR A 238 -9.78 -18.06 4.54
N LEU A 239 -9.19 -19.17 4.10
CA LEU A 239 -7.80 -19.24 3.67
C LEU A 239 -7.52 -18.25 2.54
N ILE A 240 -6.46 -17.44 2.71
CA ILE A 240 -5.95 -16.56 1.65
C ILE A 240 -4.76 -17.23 0.97
N THR A 241 -4.87 -17.50 -0.32
CA THR A 241 -3.81 -18.18 -1.10
C THR A 241 -3.06 -17.19 -1.98
N ILE A 242 -1.73 -17.17 -1.86
CA ILE A 242 -0.88 -16.17 -2.49
C ILE A 242 0.29 -16.86 -3.20
N ALA A 243 0.47 -16.60 -4.48
CA ALA A 243 1.69 -17.00 -5.18
C ALA A 243 2.71 -15.86 -5.11
N TRP A 244 3.91 -16.12 -4.59
CA TRP A 244 5.02 -15.17 -4.61
C TRP A 244 6.11 -15.62 -5.60
N MET A 245 6.00 -15.08 -6.81
CA MET A 245 6.78 -15.42 -7.98
C MET A 245 8.07 -14.60 -7.99
N ARG A 246 9.22 -15.28 -7.89
CA ARG A 246 10.56 -14.67 -7.95
C ARG A 246 11.37 -15.05 -9.20
N ASN A 247 10.90 -16.07 -9.91
CA ASN A 247 11.49 -16.64 -11.11
C ASN A 247 10.44 -17.50 -11.82
N TRP A 248 10.82 -18.06 -12.98
CA TRP A 248 10.00 -19.02 -13.75
C TRP A 248 8.59 -18.52 -14.09
N PHE A 249 8.40 -17.20 -14.29
CA PHE A 249 7.07 -16.58 -14.45
C PHE A 249 6.21 -17.23 -15.54
N GLN A 250 6.81 -17.68 -16.64
CA GLN A 250 6.13 -18.43 -17.69
C GLN A 250 5.59 -19.79 -17.22
N ARG A 251 6.38 -20.54 -16.43
CA ARG A 251 5.96 -21.83 -15.90
C ARG A 251 4.82 -21.68 -14.91
N TRP A 252 4.92 -20.69 -14.02
CA TRP A 252 3.85 -20.38 -13.08
C TRP A 252 2.49 -20.19 -13.78
N ILE A 253 2.44 -19.32 -14.79
CA ILE A 253 1.18 -19.03 -15.50
C ILE A 253 0.71 -20.17 -16.41
N SER A 254 1.60 -21.08 -16.81
CA SER A 254 1.24 -22.24 -17.65
C SER A 254 0.49 -23.32 -16.88
N TRP A 255 0.52 -23.29 -15.55
CA TRP A 255 -0.15 -24.31 -14.75
C TRP A 255 -1.68 -24.06 -14.71
N PRO A 256 -2.52 -25.10 -14.96
CA PRO A 256 -3.98 -24.95 -14.97
C PRO A 256 -4.57 -24.43 -13.65
N TRP A 257 -3.87 -24.66 -12.54
CA TRP A 257 -4.31 -24.25 -11.20
C TRP A 257 -3.84 -22.85 -10.80
N PHE A 258 -3.12 -22.12 -11.65
CA PHE A 258 -2.60 -20.79 -11.31
C PHE A 258 -3.71 -19.76 -11.05
N SER A 259 -4.85 -19.88 -11.73
CA SER A 259 -6.00 -18.99 -11.52
C SER A 259 -6.60 -19.08 -10.11
N LYS A 260 -6.33 -20.16 -9.36
CA LYS A 260 -6.88 -20.40 -8.01
C LYS A 260 -6.23 -19.57 -6.90
N TYR A 261 -5.15 -18.84 -7.18
CA TYR A 261 -4.54 -17.93 -6.21
C TYR A 261 -5.41 -16.68 -6.00
N PHE A 262 -5.70 -16.37 -4.73
CA PHE A 262 -6.47 -15.19 -4.36
C PHE A 262 -5.82 -13.89 -4.85
N PHE A 263 -4.50 -13.76 -4.72
CA PHE A 263 -3.72 -12.78 -5.48
C PHE A 263 -2.28 -13.28 -5.70
N VAL A 264 -1.57 -12.62 -6.62
CA VAL A 264 -0.22 -13.00 -7.02
C VAL A 264 0.74 -11.83 -6.83
N LEU A 265 1.95 -12.15 -6.36
CA LEU A 265 3.03 -11.23 -6.06
C LEU A 265 4.19 -11.51 -6.99
N CYS A 266 4.68 -10.48 -7.69
CA CYS A 266 5.82 -10.57 -8.60
C CYS A 266 7.02 -9.80 -8.06
N SER A 267 8.23 -10.31 -8.28
CA SER A 267 9.47 -9.66 -7.81
C SER A 267 9.94 -8.45 -8.62
N SER A 268 9.22 -8.03 -9.65
CA SER A 268 9.51 -6.84 -10.45
C SER A 268 8.27 -6.29 -11.17
N ASN A 269 8.33 -5.03 -11.61
CA ASN A 269 7.27 -4.43 -12.42
C ASN A 269 7.14 -5.15 -13.77
N ARG A 270 8.26 -5.55 -14.37
CA ARG A 270 8.27 -6.26 -15.66
C ARG A 270 7.56 -7.62 -15.57
N ALA A 271 7.82 -8.38 -14.51
CA ALA A 271 7.13 -9.62 -14.25
C ALA A 271 5.63 -9.40 -13.97
N ALA A 272 5.28 -8.41 -13.14
CA ALA A 272 3.88 -8.10 -12.85
C ALA A 272 3.09 -7.72 -14.12
N LYS A 273 3.66 -6.88 -14.99
CA LYS A 273 3.03 -6.54 -16.28
C LYS A 273 2.82 -7.77 -17.16
N PHE A 274 3.80 -8.67 -17.20
CA PHE A 274 3.69 -9.93 -17.95
C PHE A 274 2.58 -10.82 -17.40
N VAL A 275 2.56 -11.06 -16.08
CA VAL A 275 1.52 -11.89 -15.45
C VAL A 275 0.15 -11.26 -15.65
N GLN A 276 -0.02 -9.96 -15.39
CA GLN A 276 -1.29 -9.26 -15.55
C GLN A 276 -1.84 -9.33 -16.99
N LYS A 277 -0.96 -9.31 -18.00
CA LYS A 277 -1.36 -9.46 -19.40
C LYS A 277 -1.91 -10.85 -19.74
N HIS A 278 -1.32 -11.91 -19.15
CA HIS A 278 -1.69 -13.30 -19.47
C HIS A 278 -2.76 -13.86 -18.52
N THR A 279 -2.93 -13.26 -17.36
CA THR A 279 -3.93 -13.65 -16.36
C THR A 279 -4.71 -12.41 -15.89
N PRO A 280 -5.54 -11.79 -16.75
CA PRO A 280 -6.18 -10.50 -16.47
C PRO A 280 -7.14 -10.53 -15.27
N PHE A 281 -7.63 -11.71 -14.92
CA PHE A 281 -8.55 -11.93 -13.80
C PHE A 281 -7.83 -12.05 -12.44
N ASN A 282 -6.53 -12.36 -12.44
CA ASN A 282 -5.76 -12.42 -11.20
C ASN A 282 -5.42 -11.01 -10.72
N LYS A 283 -5.50 -10.82 -9.40
CA LYS A 283 -5.04 -9.61 -8.72
C LYS A 283 -3.51 -9.65 -8.65
N VAL A 284 -2.81 -8.83 -9.44
CA VAL A 284 -1.34 -8.83 -9.50
C VAL A 284 -0.76 -7.64 -8.73
N HIS A 285 0.20 -7.90 -7.85
CA HIS A 285 0.99 -6.86 -7.16
C HIS A 285 2.48 -7.11 -7.28
N VAL A 286 3.27 -6.08 -6.99
CA VAL A 286 4.73 -6.17 -6.97
C VAL A 286 5.19 -6.27 -5.52
N LEU A 287 5.78 -7.41 -5.17
CA LEU A 287 6.51 -7.59 -3.91
C LEU A 287 7.90 -8.11 -4.24
N ARG A 288 8.88 -7.21 -4.22
CA ARG A 288 10.28 -7.55 -4.53
C ARG A 288 10.86 -8.42 -3.43
N ILE A 289 11.97 -9.10 -3.70
CA ILE A 289 12.83 -9.53 -2.61
C ILE A 289 13.55 -8.32 -2.00
N ALA A 290 14.20 -8.54 -0.86
CA ALA A 290 14.75 -7.46 -0.04
C ALA A 290 15.94 -7.98 0.79
N THR A 291 16.51 -7.09 1.61
CA THR A 291 17.51 -7.46 2.61
C THR A 291 16.94 -7.47 4.02
N ASN A 292 17.58 -8.21 4.93
CA ASN A 292 17.42 -8.01 6.36
C ASN A 292 18.54 -7.09 6.87
N PRO A 293 18.25 -5.80 7.12
CA PRO A 293 19.27 -4.87 7.58
C PRO A 293 19.82 -5.25 8.95
N ARG A 294 19.08 -5.94 9.81
CA ARG A 294 19.58 -6.36 11.13
C ARG A 294 20.68 -7.41 11.03
N ARG A 295 20.60 -8.28 10.02
CA ARG A 295 21.64 -9.26 9.72
C ARG A 295 22.83 -8.61 9.02
N PHE A 296 22.57 -7.88 7.94
CA PHE A 296 23.63 -7.42 7.05
C PHE A 296 24.30 -6.11 7.49
N SER A 297 23.72 -5.35 8.43
CA SER A 297 24.40 -4.18 9.02
C SER A 297 25.37 -4.52 10.17
N LYS A 298 25.27 -5.71 10.78
CA LYS A 298 26.05 -6.14 11.96
C LYS A 298 27.03 -7.26 11.60
N GLY A 299 27.96 -7.00 10.70
CA GLY A 299 29.08 -7.92 10.43
C GLY A 299 30.24 -7.69 11.39
N ASN A 300 31.10 -8.69 11.56
CA ASN A 300 32.40 -8.46 12.17
C ASN A 300 33.23 -7.62 11.19
N SER A 301 33.28 -6.31 11.41
CA SER A 301 34.16 -5.40 10.67
C SER A 301 35.60 -5.88 10.85
N ARG A 302 36.16 -6.59 9.87
CA ARG A 302 37.56 -6.96 9.90
C ARG A 302 38.36 -5.74 9.46
N VAL A 303 39.30 -5.30 10.30
CA VAL A 303 40.20 -4.17 10.03
C VAL A 303 40.95 -4.37 8.69
N ASN A 304 41.21 -5.62 8.31
CA ASN A 304 41.80 -5.98 7.02
C ASN A 304 40.78 -6.67 6.11
N LEU A 305 40.56 -6.08 4.94
CA LEU A 305 39.77 -6.68 3.86
C LEU A 305 40.47 -7.95 3.36
N LEU A 306 39.70 -9.02 3.18
CA LEU A 306 40.21 -10.32 2.72
C LEU A 306 40.30 -10.39 1.20
N TYR A 307 39.41 -9.70 0.48
CA TYR A 307 39.26 -9.77 -0.97
C TYR A 307 38.95 -8.39 -1.58
N ASP A 308 39.44 -8.17 -2.79
CA ASP A 308 39.06 -7.01 -3.60
C ASP A 308 37.72 -7.23 -4.29
N TYR A 309 37.45 -8.45 -4.75
CA TYR A 309 36.15 -8.80 -5.33
C TYR A 309 35.72 -10.22 -4.98
N VAL A 310 34.41 -10.42 -4.80
CA VAL A 310 33.84 -11.74 -4.51
C VAL A 310 32.57 -11.99 -5.32
N PHE A 311 32.38 -13.25 -5.72
CA PHE A 311 31.10 -13.75 -6.20
C PHE A 311 30.55 -14.83 -5.24
N THR A 312 29.32 -14.65 -4.75
CA THR A 312 28.66 -15.58 -3.80
C THR A 312 27.47 -16.28 -4.46
N GLY A 313 27.70 -17.24 -5.34
CA GLY A 313 26.60 -17.96 -5.99
C GLY A 313 27.00 -19.36 -6.45
N SER A 314 26.12 -20.34 -6.23
CA SER A 314 26.34 -21.72 -6.67
C SER A 314 26.23 -21.90 -8.18
N TYR A 315 26.92 -22.92 -8.68
CA TYR A 315 26.74 -23.46 -10.02
C TYR A 315 25.73 -24.62 -9.95
N TRP A 316 24.72 -24.58 -10.82
CA TRP A 316 23.63 -25.57 -10.88
C TRP A 316 23.54 -26.17 -12.29
N ASN A 317 24.64 -26.70 -12.82
CA ASN A 317 24.73 -27.33 -14.15
C ASN A 317 24.17 -26.46 -15.30
N THR A 318 24.23 -25.15 -15.14
CA THR A 318 23.68 -24.17 -16.09
C THR A 318 24.71 -23.08 -16.31
N ASN A 319 24.96 -22.73 -17.58
CA ASN A 319 25.93 -21.70 -17.92
C ASN A 319 25.52 -20.34 -17.36
N ARG A 320 26.51 -19.64 -16.78
CA ARG A 320 26.37 -18.34 -16.13
C ARG A 320 27.27 -17.32 -16.82
N SER A 321 26.84 -16.05 -16.92
CA SER A 321 27.62 -15.04 -17.64
C SER A 321 28.99 -14.81 -17.01
N ILE A 322 29.06 -14.91 -15.69
CA ILE A 322 30.32 -14.84 -14.92
C ILE A 322 31.34 -15.93 -15.30
N MET A 323 30.94 -17.04 -15.92
CA MET A 323 31.88 -18.11 -16.30
C MET A 323 32.87 -17.67 -17.38
N ASN A 324 32.52 -16.64 -18.16
CA ASN A 324 33.39 -16.07 -19.19
C ASN A 324 34.44 -15.10 -18.61
N PHE A 325 34.34 -14.74 -17.32
CA PHE A 325 35.30 -13.89 -16.65
C PHE A 325 36.54 -14.71 -16.26
N ASN A 326 37.71 -14.23 -16.69
CA ASN A 326 39.00 -14.85 -16.36
C ASN A 326 39.75 -14.03 -15.30
N PRO A 327 39.86 -14.51 -14.04
CA PRO A 327 40.57 -13.80 -12.98
C PRO A 327 42.07 -13.61 -13.27
N GLN A 328 42.68 -14.44 -14.13
CA GLN A 328 44.08 -14.32 -14.55
C GLN A 328 44.37 -13.01 -15.32
N LYS A 329 43.34 -12.35 -15.86
CA LYS A 329 43.50 -11.04 -16.52
C LYS A 329 43.65 -9.87 -15.54
N ILE A 330 43.44 -10.10 -14.24
CA ILE A 330 43.50 -9.05 -13.20
C ILE A 330 44.21 -9.53 -11.92
N LEU A 331 45.36 -10.21 -12.07
CA LEU A 331 46.14 -10.81 -10.97
C LEU A 331 46.52 -9.85 -9.83
N ARG A 332 46.56 -8.54 -10.09
CA ARG A 332 46.77 -7.50 -9.06
C ARG A 332 45.64 -7.40 -8.02
N PHE A 333 44.46 -7.95 -8.30
CA PHE A 333 43.33 -7.94 -7.38
C PHE A 333 43.03 -9.34 -6.86
N LYS A 334 42.83 -9.44 -5.55
CA LYS A 334 42.55 -10.70 -4.87
C LYS A 334 41.06 -11.03 -4.96
N GLY A 335 40.72 -12.01 -5.80
CA GLY A 335 39.36 -12.50 -5.99
C GLY A 335 38.99 -13.73 -5.16
N ALA A 336 37.69 -13.95 -4.93
CA ALA A 336 37.17 -15.24 -4.50
C ALA A 336 35.78 -15.58 -5.08
N VAL A 337 35.53 -16.88 -5.25
CA VAL A 337 34.21 -17.43 -5.57
C VAL A 337 33.75 -18.35 -4.45
N TYR A 338 32.55 -18.12 -3.94
CA TYR A 338 31.87 -18.97 -2.97
C TYR A 338 30.58 -19.53 -3.56
N GLY A 339 30.32 -20.81 -3.30
CA GLY A 339 29.13 -21.50 -3.78
C GLY A 339 29.38 -22.97 -4.01
N HIS A 340 28.29 -23.73 -4.15
CA HIS A 340 28.34 -25.16 -4.47
C HIS A 340 28.58 -25.37 -5.98
N GLY A 341 29.13 -26.52 -6.37
CA GLY A 341 29.20 -26.98 -7.77
C GLY A 341 30.37 -26.44 -8.62
N TRP A 342 31.16 -25.48 -8.15
CA TRP A 342 32.28 -24.92 -8.93
C TRP A 342 33.46 -25.86 -9.12
N ASN A 343 33.61 -26.88 -8.28
CA ASN A 343 34.61 -27.93 -8.48
C ASN A 343 34.34 -28.80 -9.72
N GLN A 344 33.12 -28.79 -10.23
CA GLN A 344 32.71 -29.59 -11.39
C GLN A 344 32.90 -28.82 -12.71
N THR A 345 33.32 -27.55 -12.66
CA THR A 345 33.51 -26.71 -13.84
C THR A 345 34.98 -26.65 -14.23
N ASN A 346 35.31 -26.90 -15.50
CA ASN A 346 36.66 -26.70 -16.05
C ASN A 346 36.94 -25.22 -16.40
N ASN A 347 36.42 -24.28 -15.61
CA ASN A 347 36.54 -22.85 -15.89
C ASN A 347 37.57 -22.17 -14.97
N THR A 348 38.05 -21.00 -15.40
CA THR A 348 39.10 -20.26 -14.70
C THR A 348 38.68 -19.74 -13.32
N LEU A 349 37.38 -19.68 -13.00
CA LEU A 349 36.90 -19.32 -11.66
C LEU A 349 37.27 -20.36 -10.59
N GLN A 350 37.50 -21.62 -10.98
CA GLN A 350 37.93 -22.67 -10.05
C GLN A 350 39.24 -22.29 -9.34
N THR A 351 40.12 -21.53 -10.00
CA THR A 351 41.40 -21.06 -9.44
C THR A 351 41.24 -20.15 -8.23
N ILE A 352 40.08 -19.50 -8.08
CA ILE A 352 39.76 -18.59 -6.97
C ILE A 352 38.56 -19.09 -6.15
N TRP A 353 38.12 -20.34 -6.35
CA TRP A 353 37.02 -20.92 -5.60
C TRP A 353 37.44 -21.28 -4.17
N LYS A 354 36.55 -20.99 -3.21
CA LYS A 354 36.80 -21.13 -1.76
C LYS A 354 35.78 -22.04 -1.07
N GLY A 355 35.00 -22.81 -1.83
CA GLY A 355 34.01 -23.72 -1.28
C GLY A 355 32.64 -23.09 -1.04
N PHE A 356 31.80 -23.82 -0.32
CA PHE A 356 30.47 -23.37 0.08
C PHE A 356 30.53 -22.61 1.41
N VAL A 357 29.69 -21.58 1.55
CA VAL A 357 29.55 -20.81 2.80
C VAL A 357 28.07 -20.74 3.19
N PRO A 358 27.72 -21.09 4.45
CA PRO A 358 26.36 -20.95 4.97
C PRO A 358 25.84 -19.52 4.88
N TYR A 359 24.53 -19.36 4.66
CA TYR A 359 23.90 -18.05 4.46
C TYR A 359 24.17 -17.08 5.63
N GLU A 360 24.18 -17.60 6.86
CA GLU A 360 24.42 -16.86 8.09
C GLU A 360 25.83 -16.26 8.17
N LYS A 361 26.80 -16.83 7.43
CA LYS A 361 28.20 -16.40 7.37
C LYS A 361 28.53 -15.54 6.16
N ILE A 362 27.59 -15.37 5.22
CA ILE A 362 27.79 -14.52 4.03
C ILE A 362 28.04 -13.06 4.42
N VAL A 363 27.45 -12.58 5.51
CA VAL A 363 27.68 -11.21 6.01
C VAL A 363 29.16 -10.93 6.28
N ASP A 364 29.88 -11.89 6.87
CA ASP A 364 31.31 -11.74 7.16
C ASP A 364 32.15 -11.63 5.86
N ILE A 365 31.73 -12.31 4.79
CA ILE A 365 32.37 -12.21 3.48
C ILE A 365 32.13 -10.83 2.88
N TYR A 366 30.90 -10.32 2.93
CA TYR A 366 30.61 -8.99 2.42
C TYR A 366 31.41 -7.93 3.20
N HIS A 367 31.39 -7.96 4.53
CA HIS A 367 32.17 -7.01 5.35
C HIS A 367 33.69 -7.09 5.15
N SER A 368 34.20 -8.18 4.56
CA SER A 368 35.63 -8.36 4.26
C SER A 368 35.98 -8.18 2.77
N THR A 369 35.08 -7.59 1.97
CA THR A 369 35.23 -7.45 0.52
C THR A 369 34.98 -6.01 0.05
N LYS A 370 35.70 -5.55 -0.98
CA LYS A 370 35.42 -4.23 -1.62
C LYS A 370 34.30 -4.29 -2.66
N ILE A 371 34.26 -5.30 -3.52
CA ILE A 371 33.24 -5.41 -4.56
C ILE A 371 32.56 -6.78 -4.53
N VAL A 372 31.24 -6.81 -4.54
CA VAL A 372 30.48 -8.04 -4.79
C VAL A 372 30.00 -8.07 -6.23
N ILE A 373 30.27 -9.16 -6.93
CA ILE A 373 29.77 -9.39 -8.28
C ILE A 373 28.41 -10.09 -8.16
N ASP A 374 27.43 -9.62 -8.91
CA ASP A 374 26.12 -10.23 -9.05
C ASP A 374 25.91 -10.76 -10.47
N ASP A 375 25.64 -12.05 -10.57
CA ASP A 375 25.29 -12.73 -11.81
C ASP A 375 23.86 -13.27 -11.69
N SER A 376 22.91 -12.44 -12.12
CA SER A 376 21.51 -12.81 -12.27
C SER A 376 21.38 -13.90 -13.34
N ASN A 377 20.68 -14.96 -12.97
CA ASN A 377 20.50 -16.15 -13.82
C ASN A 377 19.55 -15.82 -14.98
N LEU A 378 19.64 -16.58 -16.08
CA LEU A 378 18.75 -16.56 -17.24
C LEU A 378 17.25 -16.54 -16.88
N VAL A 379 16.89 -17.20 -15.78
CA VAL A 379 15.50 -17.32 -15.30
C VAL A 379 14.97 -16.07 -14.59
N SER A 380 15.85 -15.11 -14.24
CA SER A 380 15.50 -13.87 -13.52
C SER A 380 15.91 -12.61 -14.27
N ILE A 381 17.03 -12.63 -15.02
CA ILE A 381 17.61 -11.45 -15.69
C ILE A 381 16.65 -10.82 -16.72
N LYS A 382 15.93 -11.63 -17.50
CA LYS A 382 14.94 -11.13 -18.48
C LYS A 382 13.73 -10.45 -17.82
N TRP A 383 13.56 -10.67 -16.53
CA TRP A 383 12.44 -10.18 -15.74
C TRP A 383 12.80 -9.00 -14.85
N GLY A 384 14.06 -8.53 -14.82
CA GLY A 384 14.49 -7.47 -13.90
C GLY A 384 14.33 -7.86 -12.42
N SER A 385 14.41 -9.16 -12.13
CA SER A 385 14.28 -9.70 -10.78
C SER A 385 15.68 -9.89 -10.19
N LEU A 386 16.20 -8.83 -9.57
CA LEU A 386 17.51 -8.83 -8.91
C LEU A 386 17.62 -9.95 -7.88
N ASN A 387 18.82 -10.52 -7.73
CA ASN A 387 19.15 -11.49 -6.69
C ASN A 387 19.20 -10.84 -5.30
N SER A 388 18.98 -11.65 -4.24
CA SER A 388 19.09 -11.18 -2.85
C SER A 388 20.48 -10.63 -2.55
N ARG A 389 21.52 -11.20 -3.18
CA ARG A 389 22.91 -10.75 -3.12
C ARG A 389 23.07 -9.25 -3.34
N VAL A 390 22.34 -8.66 -4.29
CA VAL A 390 22.44 -7.22 -4.57
C VAL A 390 22.01 -6.42 -3.34
N TYR A 391 20.86 -6.75 -2.76
CA TYR A 391 20.34 -6.06 -1.58
C TYR A 391 21.23 -6.31 -0.35
N ASP A 392 21.61 -7.56 -0.11
CA ASP A 392 22.38 -7.97 1.07
C ASP A 392 23.80 -7.37 1.08
N ALA A 393 24.50 -7.36 -0.06
CA ALA A 393 25.83 -6.78 -0.17
C ALA A 393 25.81 -5.25 -0.04
N LEU A 394 24.85 -4.57 -0.68
CA LEU A 394 24.68 -3.13 -0.53
C LEU A 394 24.35 -2.74 0.91
N ALA A 395 23.48 -3.48 1.58
CA ALA A 395 23.14 -3.27 2.99
C ALA A 395 24.37 -3.43 3.91
N SER A 396 25.26 -4.35 3.54
CA SER A 396 26.55 -4.61 4.22
C SER A 396 27.59 -3.53 3.98
N GLY A 397 27.35 -2.56 3.09
CA GLY A 397 28.30 -1.49 2.81
C GLY A 397 29.25 -1.77 1.65
N VAL A 398 28.95 -2.75 0.81
CA VAL A 398 29.83 -3.18 -0.30
C VAL A 398 29.23 -2.77 -1.63
N LEU A 399 30.04 -2.26 -2.56
CA LEU A 399 29.57 -1.94 -3.90
C LEU A 399 29.26 -3.23 -4.68
N VAL A 400 28.19 -3.21 -5.47
CA VAL A 400 27.77 -4.34 -6.31
C VAL A 400 27.94 -4.01 -7.79
N LEU A 401 28.50 -4.96 -8.55
CA LEU A 401 28.49 -4.94 -10.03
C LEU A 401 27.54 -6.05 -10.51
N SER A 402 26.44 -5.72 -11.18
CA SER A 402 25.43 -6.70 -11.63
C SER A 402 25.40 -6.86 -13.14
N ASN A 403 24.90 -7.98 -13.66
CA ASN A 403 24.53 -8.11 -15.08
C ASN A 403 23.07 -7.74 -15.38
N ASP A 404 22.22 -7.50 -14.36
CA ASP A 404 20.80 -7.24 -14.56
C ASP A 404 20.51 -5.74 -14.81
N LYS A 405 20.57 -5.35 -16.09
CA LYS A 405 20.23 -4.00 -16.54
C LYS A 405 18.81 -3.57 -16.17
N TYR A 406 17.84 -4.48 -16.22
CA TYR A 406 16.44 -4.12 -16.02
C TYR A 406 16.15 -3.86 -14.55
N GLY A 407 16.62 -4.74 -13.66
CA GLY A 407 16.52 -4.56 -12.22
C GLY A 407 17.29 -3.33 -11.74
N ALA A 408 18.50 -3.11 -12.27
CA ALA A 408 19.28 -1.91 -11.99
C ALA A 408 18.56 -0.61 -12.38
N SER A 409 17.93 -0.58 -13.56
CA SER A 409 17.15 0.56 -14.03
C SER A 409 15.92 0.80 -13.17
N GLU A 410 15.15 -0.25 -12.89
CA GLU A 410 13.88 -0.17 -12.17
C GLU A 410 14.03 0.26 -10.71
N ILE A 411 15.08 -0.22 -10.03
CA ILE A 411 15.24 -0.04 -8.57
C ILE A 411 16.19 1.10 -8.23
N PHE A 412 17.24 1.28 -9.04
CA PHE A 412 18.31 2.22 -8.75
C PHE A 412 18.38 3.36 -9.77
N ASN A 413 17.35 3.58 -10.59
CA ASN A 413 17.32 4.60 -11.64
C ASN A 413 18.60 4.58 -12.50
N ALA A 414 19.03 3.36 -12.89
CA ALA A 414 20.23 3.08 -13.68
C ALA A 414 21.57 3.50 -13.03
N THR A 415 21.59 3.78 -11.73
CA THR A 415 22.82 4.16 -11.02
C THR A 415 23.66 2.96 -10.56
N LEU A 416 23.07 1.78 -10.37
CA LEU A 416 23.81 0.54 -10.06
C LEU A 416 24.72 0.17 -11.23
N PRO A 417 26.04 -0.06 -11.03
CA PRO A 417 26.93 -0.46 -12.12
C PRO A 417 26.52 -1.79 -12.74
N VAL A 418 26.38 -1.80 -14.08
CA VAL A 418 25.97 -2.98 -14.84
C VAL A 418 27.06 -3.40 -15.83
N TYR A 419 27.55 -4.63 -15.73
CA TYR A 419 28.44 -5.22 -16.74
C TYR A 419 27.65 -5.93 -17.83
N LYS A 420 28.19 -5.91 -19.06
CA LYS A 420 27.54 -6.51 -20.25
C LYS A 420 28.16 -7.86 -20.61
N ASP A 421 29.45 -7.98 -20.35
CA ASP A 421 30.29 -9.13 -20.66
C ASP A 421 31.51 -9.14 -19.72
N ALA A 422 32.37 -10.15 -19.89
CA ALA A 422 33.57 -10.33 -19.08
C ALA A 422 34.59 -9.19 -19.21
N ASN A 423 34.75 -8.59 -20.39
CA ASN A 423 35.70 -7.50 -20.60
C ASN A 423 35.20 -6.21 -19.92
N HIS A 424 33.91 -5.90 -20.04
CA HIS A 424 33.31 -4.77 -19.34
C HIS A 424 33.36 -4.96 -17.81
N LEU A 425 33.16 -6.19 -17.31
CA LEU A 425 33.36 -6.49 -15.89
C LEU A 425 34.81 -6.21 -15.44
N ILE A 426 35.82 -6.61 -16.22
CA ILE A 426 37.22 -6.29 -15.95
C ILE A 426 37.46 -4.77 -15.93
N GLN A 427 36.86 -4.02 -16.86
CA GLN A 427 36.97 -2.55 -16.89
C GLN A 427 36.36 -1.93 -15.62
N LEU A 428 35.18 -2.37 -15.19
CA LEU A 428 34.54 -1.87 -13.97
C LEU A 428 35.34 -2.21 -12.71
N LEU A 429 35.90 -3.43 -12.62
CA LEU A 429 36.77 -3.82 -11.51
C LEU A 429 38.03 -2.95 -11.47
N ASN A 430 38.72 -2.77 -12.60
CA ASN A 430 39.88 -1.88 -12.67
C ASN A 430 39.52 -0.43 -12.31
N TYR A 431 38.36 0.05 -12.73
CA TYR A 431 37.91 1.40 -12.43
C TYR A 431 37.64 1.60 -10.93
N TYR A 432 36.79 0.76 -10.32
CA TYR A 432 36.35 0.95 -8.94
C TYR A 432 37.38 0.51 -7.90
N LEU A 433 38.29 -0.41 -8.23
CA LEU A 433 39.37 -0.83 -7.33
C LEU A 433 40.62 0.06 -7.45
N ASN A 434 40.68 0.98 -8.41
CA ASN A 434 41.78 1.93 -8.52
C ASN A 434 41.73 2.94 -7.35
N PRO A 435 42.81 3.10 -6.56
CA PRO A 435 42.86 4.07 -5.47
C PRO A 435 42.50 5.50 -5.88
N LYS A 436 42.82 5.92 -7.12
CA LYS A 436 42.46 7.25 -7.65
C LYS A 436 40.95 7.48 -7.74
N ASN A 437 40.16 6.40 -7.83
CA ASN A 437 38.70 6.46 -7.92
C ASN A 437 37.99 6.17 -6.59
N LYS A 438 38.72 6.14 -5.46
CA LYS A 438 38.16 5.84 -4.13
C LYS A 438 36.94 6.70 -3.79
N ARG A 439 37.00 8.01 -4.06
CA ARG A 439 35.87 8.94 -3.82
C ARG A 439 34.62 8.57 -4.63
N VAL A 440 34.80 8.13 -5.88
CA VAL A 440 33.70 7.70 -6.76
C VAL A 440 33.09 6.41 -6.25
N TYR A 441 33.93 5.45 -5.86
CA TYR A 441 33.51 4.21 -5.21
C TYR A 441 32.69 4.51 -3.94
N ASP A 442 33.22 5.31 -3.00
CA ASP A 442 32.58 5.59 -1.71
C ASP A 442 31.24 6.29 -1.88
N THR A 443 31.17 7.27 -2.79
CA THR A 443 29.95 8.02 -3.08
C THR A 443 28.88 7.08 -3.67
N LYS A 444 29.26 6.26 -4.66
CA LYS A 444 28.34 5.31 -5.31
C LYS A 444 27.85 4.26 -4.32
N GLN A 445 28.75 3.68 -3.53
CA GLN A 445 28.43 2.67 -2.53
C GLN A 445 27.44 3.23 -1.49
N LYS A 446 27.73 4.39 -0.90
CA LYS A 446 26.86 5.04 0.10
C LYS A 446 25.47 5.35 -0.46
N PHE A 447 25.41 5.88 -1.68
CA PHE A 447 24.14 6.18 -2.36
C PHE A 447 23.29 4.92 -2.62
N LEU A 448 23.89 3.86 -3.16
CA LEU A 448 23.16 2.61 -3.42
C LEU A 448 22.71 1.93 -2.12
N ARG A 449 23.55 1.98 -1.07
CA ARG A 449 23.19 1.49 0.26
C ARG A 449 21.99 2.24 0.84
N SER A 450 21.95 3.57 0.71
CA SER A 450 20.83 4.35 1.26
C SER A 450 19.50 3.98 0.60
N ILE A 451 19.47 3.76 -0.72
CA ILE A 451 18.30 3.26 -1.45
C ILE A 451 17.82 1.93 -0.87
N VAL A 452 18.74 0.96 -0.68
CA VAL A 452 18.38 -0.35 -0.14
C VAL A 452 17.83 -0.26 1.27
N LEU A 453 18.50 0.47 2.16
CA LEU A 453 18.09 0.59 3.56
C LEU A 453 16.78 1.36 3.73
N LYS A 454 16.53 2.37 2.88
CA LYS A 454 15.30 3.19 2.92
C LYS A 454 14.10 2.49 2.30
N SER A 455 14.29 1.66 1.26
CA SER A 455 13.16 1.21 0.41
C SER A 455 13.13 -0.29 0.09
N HIS A 456 14.16 -1.07 0.43
CA HIS A 456 14.26 -2.49 0.04
C HIS A 456 14.66 -3.42 1.19
N THR A 457 14.01 -3.26 2.34
CA THR A 457 14.15 -4.16 3.51
C THR A 457 12.92 -5.06 3.68
N TYR A 458 13.08 -6.23 4.29
CA TYR A 458 11.93 -7.13 4.54
C TYR A 458 10.87 -6.53 5.47
N ASP A 459 11.24 -5.57 6.32
CA ASP A 459 10.27 -4.80 7.12
C ASP A 459 9.34 -3.97 6.22
N ILE A 460 9.88 -3.36 5.17
CA ILE A 460 9.10 -2.62 4.16
C ILE A 460 8.24 -3.59 3.34
N ARG A 461 8.79 -4.76 2.97
CA ARG A 461 8.01 -5.80 2.27
C ARG A 461 6.83 -6.28 3.14
N ALA A 462 6.99 -6.37 4.45
CA ALA A 462 5.91 -6.75 5.37
C ALA A 462 4.79 -5.71 5.41
N GLN A 463 5.15 -4.43 5.39
CA GLN A 463 4.18 -3.32 5.29
C GLN A 463 3.45 -3.32 3.95
N GLU A 464 4.17 -3.47 2.83
CA GLU A 464 3.60 -3.57 1.49
C GLU A 464 2.63 -4.76 1.38
N PHE A 465 3.05 -5.92 1.86
CA PHE A 465 2.26 -7.13 1.91
C PHE A 465 0.96 -6.94 2.72
N PHE A 466 1.06 -6.36 3.91
CA PHE A 466 -0.10 -6.07 4.75
C PHE A 466 -1.06 -5.09 4.06
N ARG A 467 -0.55 -4.07 3.36
CA ARG A 467 -1.35 -3.14 2.57
C ARG A 467 -2.13 -3.86 1.46
N TYR A 468 -1.50 -4.82 0.77
CA TYR A 468 -2.18 -5.64 -0.24
C TYR A 468 -3.28 -6.49 0.37
N LEU A 469 -3.03 -7.14 1.51
CA LEU A 469 -4.04 -7.90 2.24
C LEU A 469 -5.22 -7.01 2.66
N ARG A 470 -4.93 -5.88 3.31
CA ARG A 470 -5.95 -4.94 3.81
C ARG A 470 -6.86 -4.42 2.69
N LYS A 471 -6.30 -4.17 1.50
CA LYS A 471 -7.07 -3.73 0.32
C LYS A 471 -8.22 -4.68 0.00
N TYR A 472 -8.02 -5.99 0.16
CA TYR A 472 -9.03 -6.99 -0.19
C TYR A 472 -9.90 -7.42 0.99
N LEU A 473 -9.41 -7.26 2.22
CA LEU A 473 -10.15 -7.63 3.41
C LEU A 473 -11.16 -6.57 3.87
N LYS A 474 -10.98 -5.27 3.51
CA LYS A 474 -11.98 -4.22 3.78
C LYS A 474 -13.32 -4.41 3.05
N CYS A 475 -13.38 -5.23 2.00
CA CYS A 475 -14.61 -5.48 1.23
C CYS A 475 -15.52 -6.57 1.81
N ASN A 476 -15.00 -7.44 2.68
CA ASN A 476 -15.77 -8.52 3.31
C ASN A 476 -15.83 -8.26 4.82
N LYS A 477 -17.00 -7.85 5.32
CA LYS A 477 -17.24 -7.66 6.77
C LYS A 477 -17.21 -9.03 7.50
N THR A 478 -16.03 -9.55 7.82
CA THR A 478 -15.88 -10.78 8.62
C THR A 478 -14.80 -10.65 9.70
N ASN A 479 -14.98 -11.40 10.80
CA ASN A 479 -14.12 -11.52 12.00
C ASN A 479 -12.62 -11.75 11.72
N LEU A 480 -12.23 -12.17 10.50
CA LEU A 480 -10.83 -12.31 10.09
C LEU A 480 -10.13 -10.96 9.99
N PHE A 481 -10.84 -9.90 9.57
CA PHE A 481 -10.29 -8.54 9.53
C PHE A 481 -9.87 -8.08 10.93
N ASP A 482 -10.72 -8.31 11.93
CA ASP A 482 -10.45 -7.95 13.32
C ASP A 482 -9.30 -8.78 13.90
N ARG A 483 -9.18 -10.09 13.60
CA ARG A 483 -8.03 -10.93 13.98
C ARG A 483 -6.71 -10.49 13.35
N LEU A 484 -6.71 -10.16 12.04
CA LEU A 484 -5.53 -9.70 11.31
C LEU A 484 -5.08 -8.29 11.73
N CYS A 485 -6.03 -7.46 12.18
CA CYS A 485 -5.79 -6.08 12.59
C CYS A 485 -5.65 -5.90 14.12
N PHE A 486 -6.01 -6.89 14.95
CA PHE A 486 -5.88 -6.83 16.42
C PHE A 486 -4.46 -6.52 16.91
N PRO A 487 -3.37 -7.06 16.30
CA PRO A 487 -2.02 -6.68 16.69
C PRO A 487 -1.72 -5.20 16.44
N PHE A 488 -2.33 -4.57 15.43
CA PHE A 488 -2.14 -3.14 15.12
C PHE A 488 -2.88 -2.20 16.08
N SER A 489 -3.79 -2.70 16.91
CA SER A 489 -4.40 -1.89 17.99
C SER A 489 -3.46 -1.70 19.19
N ARG A 490 -2.44 -2.56 19.34
CA ARG A 490 -1.42 -2.50 20.42
C ARG A 490 0.02 -2.30 19.92
N ILE A 491 0.29 -2.59 18.65
CA ILE A 491 1.46 -2.05 17.98
C ILE A 491 1.11 -0.60 17.70
N SER A 492 1.72 0.31 18.44
CA SER A 492 2.06 1.62 17.91
C SER A 492 2.62 1.40 16.48
N LEU A 493 1.76 1.51 15.46
CA LEU A 493 2.13 1.88 14.08
C LEU A 493 3.23 2.89 14.27
N PRO A 494 4.46 2.65 13.78
CA PRO A 494 5.66 3.26 14.33
C PRO A 494 5.35 4.70 14.71
N ILE A 495 5.11 4.95 16.01
CA ILE A 495 5.30 6.27 16.56
C ILE A 495 6.74 6.48 16.18
N CYS A 496 6.96 7.44 15.28
CA CYS A 496 8.24 7.78 14.69
C CYS A 496 9.33 7.42 15.69
N LYS A 497 9.99 6.27 15.52
CA LYS A 497 11.22 6.02 16.27
C LYS A 497 12.21 6.94 15.61
N VAL A 498 12.27 8.17 16.12
CA VAL A 498 13.32 9.13 15.90
C VAL A 498 14.61 8.39 16.22
N ARG A 499 15.21 7.78 15.20
CA ARG A 499 16.65 7.71 15.13
C ARG A 499 17.04 9.06 14.59
N ASN A 500 17.44 9.95 15.50
CA ASN A 500 18.41 10.97 15.20
C ASN A 500 19.65 10.24 14.68
N GLN A 501 19.70 9.99 13.38
CA GLN A 501 20.94 9.97 12.65
C GLN A 501 20.94 11.26 11.88
N GLU A 502 21.57 12.27 12.47
CA GLU A 502 22.06 13.45 11.78
C GLU A 502 22.81 12.97 10.54
N ILE A 503 22.19 13.21 9.39
CA ILE A 503 22.89 13.27 8.13
C ILE A 503 23.12 14.76 7.93
N ASP A 504 24.33 15.22 8.23
CA ASP A 504 24.79 16.57 7.92
C ASP A 504 24.79 16.79 6.41
N LEU A 505 23.65 17.27 5.91
CA LEU A 505 23.56 18.09 4.71
C LEU A 505 22.69 19.29 5.09
N PRO A 506 23.11 20.54 4.81
CA PRO A 506 22.35 21.73 5.19
C PRO A 506 21.15 21.85 4.26
N VAL A 507 20.05 21.20 4.61
CA VAL A 507 18.75 21.49 4.01
C VAL A 507 17.94 22.19 5.09
N ASN A 508 17.65 23.48 4.87
CA ASN A 508 16.82 24.28 5.78
C ASN A 508 15.47 23.60 5.96
N GLN A 509 15.22 23.04 7.15
CA GLN A 509 14.00 22.32 7.47
C GLN A 509 12.81 23.29 7.43
N ILE A 510 11.86 23.05 6.52
CA ILE A 510 10.61 23.81 6.45
C ILE A 510 9.55 23.09 7.28
N CYS A 511 8.81 23.83 8.10
CA CYS A 511 7.70 23.33 8.89
C CYS A 511 6.40 24.01 8.47
N VAL A 512 5.34 23.24 8.27
CA VAL A 512 4.03 23.72 7.83
C VAL A 512 3.02 23.44 8.92
N ILE A 513 2.34 24.48 9.41
CA ILE A 513 1.21 24.37 10.34
C ILE A 513 -0.07 24.36 9.53
N VAL A 514 -0.76 23.23 9.52
CA VAL A 514 -2.03 23.02 8.84
C VAL A 514 -3.17 23.16 9.85
N ARG A 515 -4.04 24.14 9.63
CA ARG A 515 -5.27 24.34 10.38
C ARG A 515 -6.41 23.64 9.69
N THR A 516 -7.14 22.78 10.38
CA THR A 516 -8.28 22.08 9.77
C THR A 516 -9.42 21.88 10.74
N PHE A 517 -10.57 21.46 10.24
CA PHE A 517 -11.72 21.05 11.04
C PHE A 517 -12.50 19.95 10.32
N SER A 518 -13.44 19.31 11.01
CA SER A 518 -14.21 18.16 10.49
C SER A 518 -14.86 18.37 9.11
N GLY A 519 -15.22 19.60 8.75
CA GLY A 519 -15.80 19.95 7.44
C GLY A 519 -14.83 19.85 6.27
N GLN A 520 -13.52 19.95 6.51
CA GLN A 520 -12.46 19.85 5.50
C GLN A 520 -11.90 18.42 5.33
N ARG A 521 -12.56 17.42 5.92
CA ARG A 521 -12.10 16.03 5.90
C ARG A 521 -11.81 15.49 4.49
N LYS A 522 -12.56 15.94 3.47
CA LYS A 522 -12.38 15.49 2.08
C LYS A 522 -11.21 16.19 1.38
N GLN A 523 -10.86 17.39 1.84
CA GLN A 523 -9.84 18.26 1.26
C GLN A 523 -8.47 18.05 1.90
N LEU A 524 -8.43 17.57 3.15
CA LEU A 524 -7.16 17.40 3.88
C LEU A 524 -6.20 16.42 3.18
N PHE A 525 -6.69 15.30 2.63
CA PHE A 525 -5.84 14.38 1.89
C PHE A 525 -5.18 15.05 0.66
N PRO A 526 -5.94 15.61 -0.32
CA PRO A 526 -5.31 16.25 -1.47
C PRO A 526 -4.40 17.42 -1.10
N MET A 527 -4.74 18.21 -0.07
CA MET A 527 -3.86 19.27 0.46
C MET A 527 -2.51 18.70 0.91
N LEU A 528 -2.50 17.69 1.80
CA LEU A 528 -1.26 17.10 2.31
C LEU A 528 -0.42 16.49 1.18
N THR A 529 -1.07 15.85 0.22
CA THR A 529 -0.38 15.29 -0.95
C THR A 529 0.26 16.36 -1.82
N SER A 530 -0.35 17.54 -1.95
CA SER A 530 0.18 18.65 -2.75
C SER A 530 1.46 19.23 -2.16
N LEU A 531 1.57 19.30 -0.83
CA LEU A 531 2.79 19.74 -0.14
C LEU A 531 3.93 18.73 -0.26
N LEU A 532 3.63 17.44 -0.07
CA LEU A 532 4.64 16.38 -0.05
C LEU A 532 5.15 15.99 -1.44
N ALA A 533 4.33 16.19 -2.48
CA ALA A 533 4.75 15.90 -3.85
C ALA A 533 5.94 16.76 -4.30
N GLY A 534 6.14 17.94 -3.69
CA GLY A 534 7.19 18.89 -4.08
C GLY A 534 8.48 18.85 -3.27
N SER A 535 8.54 18.16 -2.13
CA SER A 535 9.77 18.12 -1.30
C SER A 535 9.77 16.99 -0.28
N ASN A 536 10.95 16.40 -0.05
CA ASN A 536 11.20 15.41 0.99
C ASN A 536 11.65 16.02 2.33
N SER A 537 11.70 17.34 2.43
CA SER A 537 12.29 18.08 3.55
C SER A 537 11.28 18.97 4.28
N VAL A 538 9.99 18.59 4.27
CA VAL A 538 8.89 19.38 4.83
C VAL A 538 8.23 18.62 5.97
N LYS A 539 8.30 19.18 7.18
CA LYS A 539 7.51 18.70 8.33
C LYS A 539 6.16 19.38 8.34
N ILE A 540 5.10 18.63 8.57
CA ILE A 540 3.72 19.10 8.57
C ILE A 540 3.13 18.84 9.95
N TYR A 541 2.55 19.85 10.57
CA TYR A 541 1.88 19.76 11.87
C TYR A 541 0.43 20.14 11.69
N ILE A 542 -0.47 19.24 12.03
CA ILE A 542 -1.91 19.42 11.85
C ILE A 542 -2.55 19.76 13.18
N ILE A 543 -3.39 20.78 13.17
CA ILE A 543 -4.20 21.21 14.32
C ILE A 543 -5.68 21.25 13.94
N ASP A 544 -6.54 20.62 14.76
CA ASP A 544 -8.00 20.74 14.66
C ASP A 544 -8.43 22.03 15.36
N THR A 545 -9.10 22.92 14.61
CA THR A 545 -9.58 24.21 15.09
C THR A 545 -11.02 24.13 15.62
N ASP A 546 -11.69 22.98 15.54
CA ASP A 546 -13.04 22.74 16.10
C ASP A 546 -13.15 21.35 16.80
N PRO A 547 -12.36 21.08 17.86
CA PRO A 547 -12.33 19.76 18.50
C PRO A 547 -13.59 19.46 19.33
N LEU A 548 -14.39 20.47 19.66
CA LEU A 548 -15.60 20.30 20.49
C LEU A 548 -16.74 19.57 19.76
N ARG A 549 -16.75 19.58 18.43
CA ARG A 549 -17.78 18.87 17.62
C ARG A 549 -17.53 17.39 17.44
N THR A 550 -16.31 16.89 17.68
CA THR A 550 -15.99 15.47 17.50
C THR A 550 -15.14 14.98 18.65
N SER A 551 -15.65 14.02 19.44
CA SER A 551 -14.89 13.29 20.45
C SER A 551 -13.67 12.61 19.80
N PHE A 552 -12.50 13.23 19.94
CA PHE A 552 -11.20 12.86 19.36
C PHE A 552 -11.14 12.84 17.81
N PRO A 553 -10.20 13.58 17.18
CA PRO A 553 -10.07 13.67 15.73
C PRO A 553 -9.37 12.44 15.12
N THR A 554 -9.88 11.24 15.40
CA THR A 554 -9.40 9.96 14.85
C THR A 554 -9.43 9.94 13.30
N TRP A 555 -10.21 10.84 12.69
CA TRP A 555 -10.25 11.06 11.25
C TRP A 555 -8.95 11.70 10.71
N ILE A 556 -8.31 12.61 11.46
CA ILE A 556 -7.02 13.21 11.09
C ILE A 556 -5.97 12.12 11.04
N ASP A 557 -5.92 11.25 12.05
CA ASP A 557 -4.96 10.14 12.11
C ASP A 557 -5.13 9.15 10.97
N THR A 558 -6.38 8.90 10.58
CA THR A 558 -6.69 8.06 9.41
C THR A 558 -6.10 8.67 8.14
N ILE A 559 -6.26 9.97 7.94
CA ILE A 559 -5.74 10.68 6.76
C ILE A 559 -4.21 10.75 6.81
N ILE A 560 -3.61 11.09 7.96
CA ILE A 560 -2.15 11.07 8.15
C ILE A 560 -1.60 9.69 7.83
N SER A 561 -2.24 8.63 8.34
CA SER A 561 -1.83 7.26 8.03
C SER A 561 -1.88 6.99 6.54
N ASP A 562 -2.99 7.34 5.87
CA ASP A 562 -3.13 7.14 4.43
C ASP A 562 -2.08 7.93 3.63
N VAL A 563 -1.80 9.18 3.97
CA VAL A 563 -0.78 10.00 3.27
C VAL A 563 0.64 9.49 3.54
N ASN A 564 0.99 9.19 4.80
CA ASN A 564 2.27 8.59 5.17
C ASN A 564 2.49 7.26 4.43
N ASN A 565 1.44 6.46 4.26
CA ASN A 565 1.47 5.23 3.48
C ASN A 565 1.70 5.46 1.97
N VAL A 566 1.14 6.53 1.41
CA VAL A 566 1.27 6.87 -0.02
C VAL A 566 2.65 7.43 -0.33
N TYR A 567 3.14 8.36 0.48
CA TYR A 567 4.39 9.09 0.24
C TYR A 567 5.61 8.50 0.96
N GLN A 568 5.42 7.43 1.74
CA GLN A 568 6.47 6.81 2.56
C GLN A 568 7.21 7.83 3.45
N THR A 569 6.44 8.76 4.04
CA THR A 569 6.96 9.80 4.93
C THR A 569 6.50 9.59 6.36
N CYS A 570 7.22 10.17 7.31
CA CYS A 570 6.87 10.24 8.73
C CYS A 570 6.96 11.69 9.22
N GLN A 571 6.86 12.65 8.30
CA GLN A 571 7.03 14.07 8.58
C GLN A 571 5.70 14.77 8.89
N ILE A 572 4.58 14.04 9.03
CA ILE A 572 3.25 14.61 9.34
C ILE A 572 2.87 14.25 10.78
N TYR A 573 2.53 15.26 11.58
CA TYR A 573 2.26 15.15 13.02
C TYR A 573 0.87 15.70 13.34
N ASN A 574 0.10 14.95 14.13
CA ASN A 574 -1.15 15.45 14.71
C ASN A 574 -0.83 16.11 16.06
N LEU A 575 -1.02 17.42 16.17
CA LEU A 575 -0.65 18.17 17.36
C LEU A 575 -1.56 17.91 18.57
N HIS A 576 -2.75 17.32 18.38
CA HIS A 576 -3.62 16.96 19.51
C HIS A 576 -2.97 15.99 20.52
N TYR A 577 -1.95 15.25 20.11
CA TYR A 577 -1.19 14.36 21.00
C TYR A 577 -0.11 15.09 21.82
N HIS A 578 0.21 16.32 21.46
CA HIS A 578 1.36 17.05 22.00
C HIS A 578 0.96 18.32 22.75
N ILE A 579 -0.17 18.91 22.40
CA ILE A 579 -0.69 20.12 23.00
C ILE A 579 -2.16 19.94 23.36
N ASN A 580 -2.51 20.31 24.59
CA ASN A 580 -3.89 20.35 25.02
C ASN A 580 -4.52 21.64 24.46
N ILE A 581 -5.19 21.53 23.32
CA ILE A 581 -5.80 22.66 22.65
C ILE A 581 -7.30 22.60 22.92
N THR A 582 -7.82 23.67 23.49
CA THR A 582 -9.27 23.93 23.53
C THR A 582 -9.50 25.25 22.83
N PRO A 583 -9.66 25.25 21.48
CA PRO A 583 -9.88 26.48 20.75
C PRO A 583 -11.10 27.20 21.29
N LYS A 584 -10.93 28.47 21.60
CA LYS A 584 -11.99 29.33 22.11
C LYS A 584 -12.95 29.63 20.96
N HIS A 585 -14.24 29.46 21.24
CA HIS A 585 -15.28 29.76 20.27
C HIS A 585 -15.17 31.23 19.82
N GLY A 586 -15.26 31.46 18.51
CA GLY A 586 -15.18 32.80 17.92
C GLY A 586 -13.78 33.28 17.54
N TYR A 587 -12.71 32.51 17.76
CA TYR A 587 -11.35 32.88 17.30
C TYR A 587 -10.91 32.24 15.98
N TYR A 588 -11.81 31.51 15.31
CA TYR A 588 -11.58 30.90 13.99
C TYR A 588 -10.28 30.06 13.90
N GLY A 589 -9.80 29.52 15.02
CA GLY A 589 -8.60 28.69 15.10
C GLY A 589 -7.25 29.43 15.14
N TYR A 590 -7.25 30.78 15.19
CA TYR A 590 -6.01 31.55 15.32
C TYR A 590 -5.31 31.34 16.67
N ASP A 591 -6.06 31.11 17.73
CA ASP A 591 -5.55 30.70 19.04
C ASP A 591 -4.83 29.35 18.96
N GLY A 592 -5.44 28.36 18.30
CA GLY A 592 -4.78 27.11 17.99
C GLY A 592 -3.49 27.31 17.19
N THR A 593 -3.53 28.21 16.22
CA THR A 593 -2.36 28.55 15.38
C THR A 593 -1.21 29.08 16.22
N ASP A 594 -1.49 30.00 17.15
CA ASP A 594 -0.48 30.56 18.07
C ASP A 594 0.10 29.49 19.01
N ILE A 595 -0.74 28.58 19.52
CA ILE A 595 -0.30 27.45 20.36
C ILE A 595 0.61 26.49 19.56
N ALA A 596 0.21 26.14 18.33
CA ALA A 596 1.01 25.29 17.43
C ALA A 596 2.36 25.94 17.08
N MET A 597 2.34 27.25 16.80
CA MET A 597 3.53 28.04 16.54
C MET A 597 4.49 28.02 17.73
N ASP A 598 3.99 28.27 18.96
CA ASP A 598 4.81 28.21 20.17
C ASP A 598 5.41 26.84 20.42
N PHE A 599 4.62 25.79 20.19
CA PHE A 599 5.10 24.41 20.33
C PHE A 599 6.28 24.15 19.38
N ILE A 600 6.16 24.54 18.11
CA ILE A 600 7.19 24.29 17.10
C ILE A 600 8.45 25.13 17.37
N LEU A 601 8.30 26.42 17.69
CA LEU A 601 9.44 27.31 17.99
C LEU A 601 10.24 26.88 19.23
N LYS A 602 9.61 26.13 20.15
CA LYS A 602 10.26 25.58 21.36
C LYS A 602 10.85 24.20 21.16
N ASN A 603 10.22 23.35 20.35
CA ASN A 603 10.50 21.90 20.33
C ASN A 603 11.08 21.36 19.02
N ASP A 604 11.21 22.17 17.96
CA ASP A 604 11.74 21.70 16.68
C ASP A 604 12.74 22.70 16.06
N ASN A 605 13.62 22.18 15.20
CA ASN A 605 14.70 22.91 14.52
C ASN A 605 14.26 23.37 13.13
N CYS A 606 13.08 23.97 13.05
CA CYS A 606 12.54 24.51 11.79
C CYS A 606 13.30 25.78 11.43
N ALA A 607 13.92 25.84 10.25
CA ALA A 607 14.53 27.07 9.73
C ALA A 607 13.46 28.06 9.24
N TYR A 608 12.37 27.52 8.68
CA TYR A 608 11.24 28.28 8.16
C TYR A 608 9.90 27.69 8.61
N ILE A 609 8.89 28.55 8.79
CA ILE A 609 7.52 28.18 9.13
C ILE A 609 6.56 28.73 8.07
N MET A 610 5.67 27.88 7.59
CA MET A 610 4.51 28.21 6.76
C MET A 610 3.23 27.88 7.53
N PHE A 611 2.18 28.64 7.31
CA PHE A 611 0.86 28.39 7.89
C PHE A 611 -0.12 28.13 6.74
N THR A 612 -1.08 27.22 6.88
CA THR A 612 -2.05 26.94 5.80
C THR A 612 -3.38 26.39 6.33
N ASN A 613 -4.45 26.51 5.54
CA ASN A 613 -5.73 25.87 5.80
C ASN A 613 -5.79 24.46 5.18
N GLY A 614 -6.61 23.59 5.77
CA GLY A 614 -6.76 22.18 5.39
C GLY A 614 -7.38 21.94 4.00
N ASP A 615 -7.85 22.99 3.34
CA ASP A 615 -8.46 23.01 2.01
C ASP A 615 -7.59 23.68 0.94
N ASN A 616 -6.42 24.21 1.28
CA ASN A 616 -5.51 24.80 0.30
C ASN A 616 -4.87 23.73 -0.60
N LEU A 617 -4.61 24.06 -1.87
CA LEU A 617 -3.84 23.21 -2.78
C LEU A 617 -2.60 23.93 -3.29
N TYR A 618 -1.48 23.23 -3.27
CA TYR A 618 -0.19 23.78 -3.66
C TYR A 618 0.32 23.24 -4.98
N ASN A 619 1.02 24.10 -5.72
CA ASN A 619 1.75 23.66 -6.91
C ASN A 619 2.89 22.72 -6.50
N ILE A 620 3.05 21.60 -7.22
CA ILE A 620 4.11 20.61 -6.95
C ILE A 620 5.52 21.20 -6.99
N ASN A 621 5.71 22.32 -7.71
CA ASN A 621 7.00 22.97 -7.83
C ASN A 621 7.27 24.02 -6.74
N LEU A 622 6.34 24.29 -5.82
CA LEU A 622 6.46 25.34 -4.79
C LEU A 622 7.84 25.34 -4.11
N PHE A 623 8.20 24.22 -3.51
CA PHE A 623 9.44 24.12 -2.74
C PHE A 623 10.69 24.17 -3.62
N SER A 624 10.60 23.74 -4.88
CA SER A 624 11.69 23.90 -5.84
C SER A 624 11.90 25.36 -6.23
N ILE A 625 10.81 26.12 -6.40
CA ILE A 625 10.84 27.52 -6.82
C ILE A 625 11.39 28.43 -5.72
N ILE A 626 10.97 28.21 -4.47
CA ILE A 626 11.40 29.04 -3.33
C ILE A 626 12.75 28.62 -2.73
N ASN A 627 13.31 27.48 -3.16
CA ASN A 627 14.52 26.90 -2.57
C ASN A 627 15.70 27.88 -2.56
N GLU A 628 15.92 28.61 -3.65
CA GLU A 628 16.99 29.61 -3.75
C GLU A 628 16.87 30.69 -2.65
N ALA A 629 15.67 31.26 -2.48
CA ALA A 629 15.43 32.28 -1.47
C ALA A 629 15.63 31.74 -0.04
N THR A 630 15.29 30.48 0.21
CA THR A 630 15.53 29.82 1.51
C THR A 630 17.01 29.56 1.76
N LEU A 631 17.79 29.23 0.74
CA LEU A 631 19.25 29.02 0.84
C LEU A 631 20.00 30.34 1.08
N LEU A 632 19.50 31.44 0.53
CA LEU A 632 20.02 32.79 0.78
C LEU A 632 19.64 33.35 2.16
N GLY A 633 18.83 32.63 2.95
CA GLY A 633 18.43 33.06 4.28
C GLY A 633 17.45 34.23 4.29
N THR A 634 16.68 34.43 3.20
CA THR A 634 15.66 35.48 3.09
C THR A 634 14.66 35.36 4.24
N ASP A 635 14.30 36.47 4.89
CA ASP A 635 13.47 36.44 6.10
C ASP A 635 11.98 36.17 5.81
N ILE A 636 11.43 36.75 4.73
CA ILE A 636 10.04 36.52 4.28
C ILE A 636 10.01 36.20 2.79
N ILE A 637 9.39 35.08 2.43
CA ILE A 637 9.22 34.64 1.04
C ILE A 637 7.73 34.49 0.77
N ALA A 638 7.22 35.08 -0.32
CA ALA A 638 5.80 35.05 -0.63
C ALA A 638 5.53 34.84 -2.13
N TRP A 639 4.35 34.34 -2.47
CA TRP A 639 3.98 34.01 -3.86
C TRP A 639 2.52 34.35 -4.19
N ASP A 640 2.22 34.49 -5.49
CA ASP A 640 0.87 34.74 -5.99
C ASP A 640 -0.05 33.53 -5.74
N PHE A 641 -1.35 33.79 -5.59
CA PHE A 641 -2.35 32.75 -5.25
C PHE A 641 -3.71 33.00 -5.90
N ILE A 642 -4.53 31.96 -6.01
CA ILE A 642 -5.94 32.08 -6.43
C ILE A 642 -6.83 32.02 -5.19
N THR A 643 -7.78 32.95 -5.08
CA THR A 643 -8.78 32.96 -4.00
C THR A 643 -10.18 32.66 -4.52
N HIS A 644 -10.93 31.81 -3.80
CA HIS A 644 -12.34 31.59 -4.06
C HIS A 644 -13.22 32.79 -3.62
N HIS A 645 -12.70 33.71 -2.82
CA HIS A 645 -13.44 34.90 -2.41
C HIS A 645 -13.71 35.81 -3.62
N VAL A 646 -14.93 36.34 -3.69
CA VAL A 646 -15.34 37.25 -4.78
C VAL A 646 -14.49 38.52 -4.73
N ARG A 647 -13.82 38.82 -5.84
CA ARG A 647 -13.05 40.07 -6.03
C ARG A 647 -13.60 40.78 -7.25
N ASN A 648 -14.09 42.01 -7.07
CA ASN A 648 -14.70 42.80 -8.14
C ASN A 648 -15.75 41.99 -8.94
N GLY A 649 -16.59 41.22 -8.25
CA GLY A 649 -17.64 40.39 -8.86
C GLY A 649 -17.16 39.06 -9.49
N THR A 650 -15.87 38.73 -9.41
CA THR A 650 -15.29 37.53 -10.04
C THR A 650 -14.80 36.52 -8.98
N LEU A 651 -15.19 35.25 -9.13
CA LEU A 651 -14.70 34.12 -8.31
C LEU A 651 -13.36 33.60 -8.86
N ASN A 652 -12.58 32.91 -8.02
CA ASN A 652 -11.31 32.27 -8.41
C ASN A 652 -10.31 33.26 -9.03
N THR A 653 -10.20 34.44 -8.41
CA THR A 653 -9.34 35.50 -8.93
C THR A 653 -7.89 35.25 -8.52
N ALA A 654 -6.96 35.35 -9.47
CA ALA A 654 -5.53 35.35 -9.19
C ALA A 654 -5.11 36.68 -8.56
N ILE A 655 -4.47 36.60 -7.40
CA ILE A 655 -4.00 37.73 -6.60
C ILE A 655 -2.49 37.78 -6.69
N LYS A 656 -1.98 38.93 -7.17
CA LYS A 656 -0.57 39.24 -7.03
C LYS A 656 -0.27 39.57 -5.59
N VAL A 657 0.67 38.83 -5.01
CA VAL A 657 1.04 39.01 -3.61
C VAL A 657 1.70 40.37 -3.43
N LYS A 658 1.24 41.09 -2.42
CA LYS A 658 1.80 42.37 -1.98
C LYS A 658 1.66 42.40 -0.48
N PHE A 659 2.64 42.96 0.23
CA PHE A 659 2.51 43.21 1.66
C PHE A 659 1.62 44.43 1.93
N THR A 660 0.36 44.29 1.53
CA THR A 660 -0.75 45.20 1.78
C THR A 660 -1.99 44.39 2.13
N ARG A 661 -2.91 44.99 2.89
CA ARG A 661 -4.20 44.36 3.22
C ARG A 661 -4.89 43.88 1.93
N GLN A 662 -5.54 42.72 2.00
CA GLN A 662 -6.23 42.04 0.91
C GLN A 662 -5.35 41.36 -0.16
N ASN A 663 -4.03 41.50 -0.10
CA ASN A 663 -3.09 40.88 -1.06
C ASN A 663 -2.21 39.80 -0.42
N VAL A 664 -2.57 39.33 0.78
CA VAL A 664 -1.87 38.26 1.50
C VAL A 664 -2.89 37.25 2.00
N ASP A 665 -2.54 35.98 1.86
CA ASP A 665 -3.22 34.83 2.45
C ASP A 665 -2.23 34.09 3.36
N LEU A 666 -2.74 33.47 4.42
CA LEU A 666 -1.95 32.65 5.33
C LEU A 666 -1.06 31.64 4.59
N GLY A 667 -1.63 30.99 3.57
CA GLY A 667 -0.99 29.95 2.78
C GLY A 667 0.04 30.42 1.77
N CYS A 668 0.21 31.74 1.56
CA CYS A 668 1.04 32.30 0.49
C CYS A 668 2.37 32.91 0.97
N VAL A 669 2.72 32.73 2.25
CA VAL A 669 3.92 33.31 2.87
C VAL A 669 4.67 32.28 3.71
N LEU A 670 6.00 32.26 3.55
CA LEU A 670 6.96 31.48 4.31
C LEU A 670 7.85 32.44 5.12
N TYR A 671 7.99 32.16 6.42
CA TYR A 671 8.71 33.03 7.37
C TYR A 671 9.94 32.32 7.93
N ALA A 672 11.05 33.02 8.06
CA ALA A 672 12.19 32.51 8.82
C ALA A 672 11.81 32.40 10.31
N SER A 673 12.07 31.24 10.93
CA SER A 673 11.67 30.98 12.33
C SER A 673 12.33 31.95 13.32
N LYS A 674 13.58 32.38 13.03
CA LYS A 674 14.29 33.39 13.82
C LYS A 674 13.52 34.70 13.91
N LEU A 675 12.88 35.12 12.81
CA LEU A 675 12.14 36.38 12.73
C LEU A 675 10.88 36.33 13.60
N ILE A 676 10.14 35.22 13.55
CA ILE A 676 8.97 35.02 14.42
C ILE A 676 9.39 35.00 15.89
N LYS A 677 10.49 34.28 16.21
CA LYS A 677 10.98 34.15 17.59
C LYS A 677 11.47 35.48 18.17
N GLU A 678 12.22 36.27 17.41
CA GLU A 678 12.72 37.58 17.84
C GLU A 678 11.60 38.61 18.01
N SER A 679 10.59 38.57 17.13
CA SER A 679 9.49 39.54 17.13
C SER A 679 8.43 39.27 18.20
N GLY A 680 8.24 38.01 18.61
CA GLY A 680 7.20 37.61 19.57
C GLY A 680 5.77 37.80 19.06
N VAL A 681 5.58 38.04 17.76
CA VAL A 681 4.28 38.36 17.16
C VAL A 681 3.35 37.15 17.20
N LYS A 682 2.07 37.43 17.41
CA LYS A 682 0.96 36.46 17.47
C LYS A 682 -0.11 36.78 16.46
N PHE A 683 -0.86 35.78 16.02
CA PHE A 683 -2.08 35.99 15.25
C PHE A 683 -3.15 36.66 16.14
N LEU A 684 -3.28 36.23 17.39
CA LEU A 684 -4.14 36.88 18.38
C LEU A 684 -3.29 37.75 19.33
N PRO A 685 -3.37 39.09 19.22
CA PRO A 685 -2.73 39.98 20.18
C PRO A 685 -3.46 39.92 21.53
N GLU A 686 -2.72 40.10 22.62
CA GLU A 686 -3.24 40.01 24.01
C GLU A 686 -4.43 40.95 24.27
N ASN A 687 -4.52 42.07 23.54
CA ASN A 687 -5.55 43.10 23.73
C ASN A 687 -6.77 42.99 22.79
N GLY A 688 -6.97 41.87 22.09
CA GLY A 688 -8.23 41.51 21.42
C GLY A 688 -8.79 42.55 20.45
N THR A 689 -8.45 42.48 19.16
CA THR A 689 -9.07 43.32 18.12
C THR A 689 -10.29 42.65 17.47
N SER A 690 -11.24 43.46 16.96
CA SER A 690 -12.54 43.01 16.43
C SER A 690 -12.52 42.44 15.01
N ASP A 691 -11.47 42.66 14.21
CA ASP A 691 -11.40 42.19 12.82
C ASP A 691 -10.62 40.87 12.69
N LEU A 692 -11.32 39.76 12.93
CA LEU A 692 -10.76 38.41 12.87
C LEU A 692 -10.49 37.92 11.43
N PHE A 693 -11.11 38.53 10.42
CA PHE A 693 -10.91 38.16 9.02
C PHE A 693 -9.64 38.77 8.42
N ALA A 694 -9.09 39.83 9.03
CA ALA A 694 -7.85 40.48 8.60
C ALA A 694 -6.59 39.95 9.32
N ARG A 695 -6.70 38.85 10.09
CA ARG A 695 -5.61 38.35 10.94
C ARG A 695 -4.36 37.91 10.17
N ASP A 696 -4.53 37.30 9.01
CA ASP A 696 -3.43 36.93 8.13
C ASP A 696 -2.57 38.15 7.77
N TRP A 697 -3.21 39.26 7.41
CA TRP A 697 -2.55 40.54 7.14
C TRP A 697 -1.90 41.14 8.40
N HIS A 698 -2.63 41.19 9.51
CA HIS A 698 -2.12 41.80 10.74
C HIS A 698 -0.89 41.08 11.31
N PHE A 699 -0.81 39.76 11.15
CA PHE A 699 0.40 39.01 11.50
C PHE A 699 1.59 39.46 10.64
N VAL A 700 1.43 39.49 9.32
CA VAL A 700 2.47 39.94 8.37
C VAL A 700 2.90 41.37 8.66
N GLU A 701 1.93 42.27 8.86
CA GLU A 701 2.16 43.68 9.17
C GLU A 701 2.97 43.85 10.47
N SER A 702 2.63 43.08 11.51
CA SER A 702 3.32 43.13 12.80
C SER A 702 4.75 42.59 12.69
N ILE A 703 4.96 41.51 11.91
CA ILE A 703 6.30 41.00 11.60
C ILE A 703 7.11 42.08 10.86
N LEU A 704 6.56 42.70 9.82
CA LEU A 704 7.25 43.75 9.06
C LEU A 704 7.61 44.98 9.91
N LYS A 705 6.80 45.29 10.94
CA LYS A 705 7.06 46.39 11.88
C LYS A 705 8.01 46.01 13.02
N SER A 706 8.25 44.72 13.26
CA SER A 706 9.04 44.25 14.39
C SER A 706 10.53 44.62 14.32
N ARG A 707 11.08 44.77 13.11
CA ARG A 707 12.50 45.01 12.90
C ARG A 707 12.76 45.74 11.57
N LYS A 708 13.76 46.63 11.56
CA LYS A 708 14.28 47.25 10.32
C LYS A 708 15.21 46.30 9.56
N GLY A 709 15.15 46.34 8.22
CA GLY A 709 16.05 45.56 7.35
C GLY A 709 15.63 44.10 7.13
N ILE A 710 14.35 43.77 7.33
CA ILE A 710 13.80 42.45 6.99
C ILE A 710 13.92 42.24 5.48
N THR A 711 14.57 41.15 5.09
CA THR A 711 14.75 40.78 3.68
C THR A 711 13.51 40.05 3.16
N THR A 712 13.02 40.45 1.99
CA THR A 712 11.79 39.87 1.41
C THR A 712 11.97 39.46 -0.05
N LYS A 713 11.39 38.33 -0.44
CA LYS A 713 11.34 37.86 -1.84
C LYS A 713 9.91 37.55 -2.26
N LEU A 714 9.45 38.16 -3.35
CA LEU A 714 8.14 37.91 -3.95
C LEU A 714 8.31 37.10 -5.25
N TYR A 715 7.53 36.03 -5.39
CA TYR A 715 7.42 35.22 -6.61
C TYR A 715 6.06 35.48 -7.26
N HIS A 716 6.05 36.09 -8.45
CA HIS A 716 4.82 36.37 -9.19
C HIS A 716 4.37 35.18 -10.05
N GLU A 717 4.28 34.02 -9.40
CA GLU A 717 3.78 32.76 -9.94
C GLU A 717 2.68 32.23 -9.03
N VAL A 718 1.60 31.69 -9.62
CA VAL A 718 0.50 31.12 -8.84
C VAL A 718 0.92 29.76 -8.29
N LEU A 719 1.27 29.72 -7.00
CA LEU A 719 1.73 28.50 -6.32
C LEU A 719 0.75 27.96 -5.28
N LEU A 720 -0.34 28.69 -5.04
CA LEU A 720 -1.42 28.34 -4.12
C LEU A 720 -2.79 28.53 -4.80
N MET A 721 -3.68 27.56 -4.60
CA MET A 721 -5.12 27.70 -4.86
C MET A 721 -5.87 27.51 -3.54
N HIS A 722 -6.51 28.57 -3.07
CA HIS A 722 -7.40 28.55 -1.91
C HIS A 722 -8.77 28.03 -2.37
N GLN A 723 -9.12 26.79 -1.99
CA GLN A 723 -10.36 26.13 -2.42
C GLN A 723 -11.60 26.65 -1.71
#